data_AF-A0A2U1LV94-F1
#
_entry.id   AF-A0A2U1LV94-F1
#
_cell.length_a   1.000
_cell.length_b   1.000
_cell.length_c   1.000
_cell.angle_alpha   90.00
_cell.angle_beta   90.00
_cell.angle_gamma   90.00
#
_symmetry.space_group_name_H-M   'P 1'
#
loop_
_entity.id
_entity.type
_entity.pdbx_description
1 polymer ?
#
loop_
_entity_poly.entity_id
_entity_poly.type
_entity_poly.pdbx_seq_one_letter_code
_entity_poly.pdbx_strand_id
1 'polypeptide(L)'
;MATNRPRLRSTTTDNRILSYLDFKQNEELKKTLKDANLAGTANSGDCTLILTLGANAKAFANEELKKTLKDANLAGTANSGDCTLILTLGANAKAFAMAGLSVVGQDYYGVFPLREDAEIQNIKKILGLQHGKIYENAKELRYGHLMIMAYQDDDGSQFKGLLINFLHSFWPSLLKVPNFMRELITPHLLVKKTKQLFLFYTVPEYWAWVETLRNKTYRIKYYKELETVKRKQDGDAIELAFSMKKIEARMDWLRAPQDGTYIDSKEKRIRYRDFINKEFKQYLVARLQRSIPSLVDGLKLDQRKILFCAFKKPIILENDVNEFSRNVSEHSAYHHGEASLVGTIKGMAQNYVGSNNINLFQMGGYHASGGFIFTQLSPITRYLFHKADELVLNYLNNDGRSIEPAWFIPIIPMVLVNGSAGTGPGWSSFIPKYNPRDIIANLKRLLYGEAMVPMHPWYKGFKGTIQRASKDSGYPGWKWIREYDEFLKAASQYGKDKTPLIKAYKMHSGKIKNTARDMRLFDANGEIKKYDTPEQILEDFFHHRLDFYEKRRTAQLDELKNALLLLPNKVRFIREFHEGKINLVNKEDDEICAELKVKGFASLPKETVQEPTIAGAVDHVGREEYEYLLSMTATYKSFSYKNMQRLEQEIDAKKQEFEELTKSNSKSLWLRDLDALDHQLDEEYPLARMPKINDDESSLEIAEEAPKKKAPAKRAAARPQTANKKRQRCD
;
A
#
# COMPACT_ATOMS: atom_id res chain seq x y z
N MET A 1 -34.56 -47.85 8.76
CA MET A 1 -33.81 -47.82 7.48
C MET A 1 -33.08 -46.49 7.40
N ALA A 2 -31.81 -46.49 7.80
CA ALA A 2 -30.94 -45.32 7.82
C ALA A 2 -29.82 -45.54 6.78
N THR A 3 -29.61 -44.58 5.89
CA THR A 3 -28.49 -44.59 4.94
C THR A 3 -27.56 -43.40 5.19
N ASN A 4 -26.33 -43.77 5.53
CA ASN A 4 -25.17 -42.92 5.75
C ASN A 4 -24.71 -42.21 4.48
N ARG A 5 -24.42 -40.91 4.57
CA ARG A 5 -23.40 -40.21 3.77
C ARG A 5 -22.65 -39.19 4.65
N PRO A 6 -21.33 -39.32 4.86
CA PRO A 6 -20.55 -38.32 5.56
C PRO A 6 -20.24 -37.12 4.65
N ARG A 7 -20.59 -35.91 5.10
CA ARG A 7 -20.16 -34.65 4.50
C ARG A 7 -18.76 -34.29 5.02
N LEU A 8 -17.80 -34.17 4.11
CA LEU A 8 -16.47 -33.62 4.37
C LEU A 8 -16.58 -32.14 4.78
N ARG A 9 -16.12 -31.82 5.98
CA ARG A 9 -15.87 -30.45 6.45
C ARG A 9 -14.53 -29.98 5.89
N SER A 10 -14.49 -28.86 5.18
CA SER A 10 -13.24 -28.20 4.77
C SER A 10 -12.66 -27.43 5.97
N THR A 11 -11.63 -28.00 6.58
CA THR A 11 -10.73 -27.31 7.50
C THR A 11 -9.41 -27.04 6.78
N THR A 12 -9.00 -25.78 6.66
CA THR A 12 -7.63 -25.31 6.91
C THR A 12 -7.52 -23.81 6.66
N THR A 13 -7.72 -23.04 7.73
CA THR A 13 -6.91 -21.87 8.06
C THR A 13 -5.53 -22.36 8.50
N ASP A 14 -4.45 -21.81 7.94
CA ASP A 14 -3.36 -21.23 8.75
C ASP A 14 -2.33 -20.54 7.86
N ASN A 15 -2.44 -19.22 7.82
CA ASN A 15 -1.38 -18.30 7.39
C ASN A 15 -0.46 -18.07 8.59
N ARG A 16 0.82 -18.47 8.51
CA ARG A 16 1.86 -17.96 9.41
C ARG A 16 3.01 -17.35 8.61
N ILE A 17 3.09 -16.04 8.81
CA ILE A 17 4.07 -15.04 8.37
C ILE A 17 5.51 -15.43 8.76
N LEU A 18 6.48 -15.23 7.87
CA LEU A 18 7.89 -15.08 8.26
C LEU A 18 8.54 -13.81 7.69
N SER A 19 8.30 -12.72 8.43
CA SER A 19 9.38 -11.81 8.80
C SER A 19 10.38 -12.56 9.69
N TYR A 20 11.68 -12.38 9.45
CA TYR A 20 12.79 -12.76 10.35
C TYR A 20 12.36 -12.93 11.82
N LEU A 21 12.41 -14.16 12.33
CA LEU A 21 12.19 -14.46 13.75
C LEU A 21 13.48 -14.95 14.40
N ASP A 22 13.90 -14.17 15.40
CA ASP A 22 14.99 -14.43 16.33
C ASP A 22 14.71 -15.70 17.15
N PHE A 23 15.65 -16.65 17.12
CA PHE A 23 15.53 -18.04 17.59
C PHE A 23 15.35 -18.17 19.12
N LYS A 24 15.62 -17.11 19.89
CA LYS A 24 15.69 -17.18 21.36
C LYS A 24 14.34 -17.22 22.10
N GLN A 25 13.23 -16.84 21.48
CA GLN A 25 11.98 -16.52 22.20
C GLN A 25 10.81 -17.51 22.01
N ASN A 26 10.99 -18.62 21.30
CA ASN A 26 9.90 -19.55 21.01
C ASN A 26 9.85 -20.73 22.02
N GLU A 27 9.10 -20.54 23.11
CA GLU A 27 8.87 -21.58 24.14
C GLU A 27 8.04 -22.77 23.64
N GLU A 28 7.22 -22.57 22.60
CA GLU A 28 6.42 -23.63 21.99
C GLU A 28 7.33 -24.63 21.25
N LEU A 29 8.34 -24.13 20.53
CA LEU A 29 9.39 -24.93 19.88
C LEU A 29 10.26 -25.70 20.90
N LYS A 30 10.56 -25.09 22.06
CA LYS A 30 11.31 -25.75 23.14
C LYS A 30 10.52 -26.89 23.78
N LYS A 31 9.19 -26.76 23.87
CA LYS A 31 8.30 -27.81 24.36
C LYS A 31 8.21 -28.98 23.37
N THR A 32 8.09 -28.70 22.06
CA THR A 32 8.09 -29.73 21.02
C THR A 32 9.42 -30.50 20.94
N LEU A 33 10.55 -29.84 21.23
CA LEU A 33 11.87 -30.48 21.31
C LEU A 33 12.04 -31.35 22.57
N LYS A 34 11.40 -30.99 23.69
CA LYS A 34 11.37 -31.79 24.93
C LYS A 34 10.56 -33.08 24.77
N ASP A 35 9.44 -33.00 24.05
CA ASP A 35 8.57 -34.16 23.79
C ASP A 35 9.16 -35.13 22.75
N ALA A 36 10.19 -34.73 22.00
CA ALA A 36 10.83 -35.52 20.95
C ALA A 36 11.96 -36.45 21.42
N ASN A 37 12.21 -36.58 22.74
CA ASN A 37 13.18 -37.52 23.32
C ASN A 37 14.60 -37.48 22.68
N LEU A 38 15.10 -36.29 22.36
CA LEU A 38 16.46 -36.07 21.89
C LEU A 38 17.36 -35.65 23.06
N ALA A 39 18.29 -36.52 23.44
CA ALA A 39 19.30 -36.26 24.45
C ALA A 39 20.21 -35.07 24.05
N GLY A 40 20.67 -34.32 25.06
CA GLY A 40 21.40 -33.03 24.96
C GLY A 40 22.70 -33.06 24.13
N THR A 41 23.36 -31.93 23.85
CA THR A 41 23.67 -30.79 24.74
C THR A 41 23.79 -29.48 23.97
N ALA A 42 23.57 -28.37 24.67
CA ALA A 42 23.74 -26.99 24.21
C ALA A 42 25.06 -26.38 24.71
N ASN A 43 25.63 -25.47 23.91
CA ASN A 43 26.50 -24.30 24.21
C ASN A 43 27.56 -24.15 23.08
N SER A 44 28.05 -22.99 22.64
CA SER A 44 27.79 -21.55 22.84
C SER A 44 28.76 -20.81 21.90
N GLY A 45 28.33 -19.75 21.22
CA GLY A 45 29.22 -18.89 20.40
C GLY A 45 29.27 -19.30 18.93
N ASP A 46 28.98 -18.34 18.06
CA ASP A 46 28.96 -18.42 16.59
C ASP A 46 27.86 -19.29 15.95
N CYS A 47 26.96 -18.61 15.24
CA CYS A 47 25.89 -19.23 14.45
C CYS A 47 26.47 -20.18 13.41
N THR A 48 26.34 -21.49 13.65
CA THR A 48 26.21 -22.48 12.57
C THR A 48 25.08 -23.44 12.92
N LEU A 49 23.89 -23.21 12.36
CA LEU A 49 22.81 -24.20 12.39
C LEU A 49 23.09 -25.24 11.29
N ILE A 50 23.95 -26.24 11.57
CA ILE A 50 23.97 -27.47 10.77
C ILE A 50 22.79 -28.30 11.26
N LEU A 51 21.64 -28.16 10.61
CA LEU A 51 20.57 -29.16 10.71
C LEU A 51 21.11 -30.44 10.05
N THR A 52 21.71 -31.34 10.82
CA THR A 52 21.90 -32.72 10.37
C THR A 52 20.53 -33.34 10.19
N LEU A 53 20.05 -33.31 8.95
CA LEU A 53 18.85 -33.97 8.49
C LEU A 53 18.92 -35.47 8.82
N GLY A 54 18.24 -35.89 9.88
CA GLY A 54 17.95 -37.29 10.15
C GLY A 54 17.16 -37.92 9.00
N ALA A 55 17.37 -39.23 8.77
CA ALA A 55 16.86 -39.97 7.61
C ALA A 55 15.35 -39.83 7.38
N ASN A 56 14.56 -39.66 8.45
CA ASN A 56 13.09 -39.58 8.37
C ASN A 56 12.57 -38.24 7.81
N ALA A 57 13.26 -37.12 8.04
CA ALA A 57 12.88 -35.83 7.46
C ALA A 57 13.22 -35.75 5.96
N LYS A 58 14.32 -36.41 5.54
CA LYS A 58 14.66 -36.57 4.12
C LYS A 58 13.62 -37.42 3.38
N ALA A 59 13.11 -38.46 4.03
CA ALA A 59 12.07 -39.32 3.45
C ALA A 59 10.76 -38.55 3.22
N PHE A 60 10.25 -37.84 4.22
CA PHE A 60 9.02 -37.04 4.10
C PHE A 60 9.13 -35.91 3.08
N ALA A 61 10.23 -35.15 3.08
CA ALA A 61 10.47 -34.09 2.10
C ALA A 61 10.62 -34.62 0.66
N ASN A 62 11.23 -35.80 0.48
CA ASN A 62 11.29 -36.46 -0.83
C ASN A 62 9.91 -36.96 -1.28
N GLU A 63 9.04 -37.35 -0.35
CA GLU A 63 7.69 -37.83 -0.65
C GLU A 63 6.74 -36.68 -1.05
N GLU A 64 6.85 -35.51 -0.41
CA GLU A 64 6.10 -34.30 -0.78
C GLU A 64 6.60 -33.70 -2.10
N LEU A 65 7.92 -33.73 -2.34
CA LEU A 65 8.52 -33.35 -3.63
C LEU A 65 7.96 -34.22 -4.77
N LYS A 66 7.86 -35.54 -4.56
CA LYS A 66 7.27 -36.48 -5.53
C LYS A 66 5.79 -36.20 -5.81
N LYS A 67 5.04 -35.62 -4.86
CA LYS A 67 3.62 -35.27 -5.03
C LYS A 67 3.41 -33.96 -5.80
N THR A 68 4.40 -33.08 -5.81
CA THR A 68 4.30 -31.72 -6.38
C THR A 68 4.98 -31.58 -7.73
N LEU A 69 6.10 -32.27 -7.93
CA LEU A 69 6.82 -32.34 -9.20
C LEU A 69 6.13 -33.31 -10.16
N LYS A 70 5.82 -32.80 -11.36
CA LYS A 70 5.55 -33.66 -12.52
C LYS A 70 6.83 -33.73 -13.34
N ASP A 71 7.61 -34.78 -13.10
CA ASP A 71 8.93 -34.95 -13.71
C ASP A 71 8.80 -35.32 -15.21
N ALA A 72 9.81 -34.97 -16.01
CA ALA A 72 9.84 -35.39 -17.42
C ALA A 72 10.33 -36.84 -17.48
N ASN A 73 9.78 -37.66 -18.39
CA ASN A 73 10.11 -39.08 -18.42
C ASN A 73 11.59 -39.33 -18.73
N LEU A 74 12.23 -38.42 -19.47
CA LEU A 74 13.65 -38.52 -19.85
C LEU A 74 14.58 -37.65 -18.97
N ALA A 75 14.08 -37.02 -17.91
CA ALA A 75 14.90 -36.19 -17.03
C ALA A 75 15.99 -37.01 -16.31
N GLY A 76 17.25 -36.57 -16.43
CA GLY A 76 18.41 -37.26 -15.88
C GLY A 76 18.89 -38.49 -16.67
N THR A 77 18.32 -38.75 -17.84
CA THR A 77 18.80 -39.77 -18.78
C THR A 77 19.83 -39.19 -19.76
N ALA A 78 20.28 -39.97 -20.76
CA ALA A 78 21.14 -39.46 -21.84
C ALA A 78 20.52 -38.29 -22.62
N ASN A 79 19.18 -38.18 -22.62
CA ASN A 79 18.43 -37.12 -23.31
C ASN A 79 18.07 -35.95 -22.37
N SER A 80 18.71 -35.85 -21.20
CA SER A 80 18.45 -34.77 -20.24
C SER A 80 18.72 -33.38 -20.82
N GLY A 81 19.65 -33.27 -21.78
CA GLY A 81 20.00 -32.03 -22.45
C GLY A 81 18.85 -31.38 -23.23
N ASP A 82 17.87 -32.16 -23.67
CA ASP A 82 16.69 -31.66 -24.39
C ASP A 82 15.50 -31.42 -23.43
N CYS A 83 15.60 -31.91 -22.19
CA CYS A 83 14.54 -31.78 -21.20
C CYS A 83 14.45 -30.34 -20.67
N THR A 84 13.21 -29.85 -20.53
CA THR A 84 12.86 -28.55 -19.97
C THR A 84 12.07 -28.70 -18.67
N LEU A 85 12.53 -28.06 -17.60
CA LEU A 85 11.78 -27.92 -16.35
C LEU A 85 11.02 -26.59 -16.37
N ILE A 86 9.70 -26.64 -16.28
CA ILE A 86 8.82 -25.48 -16.22
C ILE A 86 8.54 -25.13 -14.75
N LEU A 87 9.01 -23.96 -14.31
CA LEU A 87 8.68 -23.40 -13.01
C LEU A 87 7.43 -22.53 -13.13
N THR A 88 6.40 -22.84 -12.35
CA THR A 88 5.11 -22.13 -12.41
C THR A 88 4.86 -21.33 -11.13
N LEU A 89 4.42 -20.08 -11.28
CA LEU A 89 4.00 -19.24 -10.16
C LEU A 89 2.46 -19.23 -10.07
N GLY A 90 1.93 -19.82 -9.00
CA GLY A 90 0.48 -19.86 -8.73
C GLY A 90 -0.28 -21.01 -9.40
N ALA A 91 -1.51 -21.22 -8.94
CA ALA A 91 -2.32 -22.38 -9.30
C ALA A 91 -2.75 -22.39 -10.77
N ASN A 92 -3.05 -21.23 -11.38
CA ASN A 92 -3.49 -21.19 -12.78
C ASN A 92 -2.32 -21.40 -13.74
N ALA A 93 -1.14 -20.86 -13.45
CA ALA A 93 0.07 -21.13 -14.23
C ALA A 93 0.41 -22.63 -14.20
N LYS A 94 0.31 -23.26 -13.02
CA LYS A 94 0.44 -24.71 -12.90
C LYS A 94 -0.59 -25.44 -13.75
N ALA A 95 -1.88 -25.09 -13.64
CA ALA A 95 -2.94 -25.74 -14.39
C ALA A 95 -2.72 -25.63 -15.91
N PHE A 96 -2.32 -24.46 -16.39
CA PHE A 96 -1.99 -24.24 -17.80
C PHE A 96 -0.77 -25.05 -18.25
N ALA A 97 0.32 -25.07 -17.47
CA ALA A 97 1.49 -25.86 -17.81
C ALA A 97 1.15 -27.37 -17.86
N MET A 98 0.35 -27.85 -16.90
CA MET A 98 -0.13 -29.23 -16.87
C MET A 98 -1.03 -29.57 -18.06
N ALA A 99 -1.88 -28.63 -18.51
CA ALA A 99 -2.66 -28.80 -19.72
C ALA A 99 -1.76 -28.80 -20.98
N GLY A 100 -0.71 -27.97 -21.00
CA GLY A 100 0.27 -27.96 -22.08
C GLY A 100 0.99 -29.30 -22.25
N LEU A 101 1.27 -30.02 -21.16
CA LEU A 101 1.91 -31.34 -21.20
C LEU A 101 1.10 -32.38 -22.00
N SER A 102 -0.23 -32.26 -22.08
CA SER A 102 -1.03 -33.18 -22.90
C SER A 102 -0.87 -32.94 -24.41
N VAL A 103 -0.38 -31.76 -24.80
CA VAL A 103 -0.13 -31.37 -26.18
C VAL A 103 1.32 -31.64 -26.59
N VAL A 104 2.28 -31.25 -25.76
CA VAL A 104 3.72 -31.37 -26.09
C VAL A 104 4.34 -32.70 -25.65
N GLY A 105 3.61 -33.51 -24.87
CA GLY A 105 4.10 -34.75 -24.29
C GLY A 105 4.94 -34.55 -23.03
N GLN A 106 5.05 -35.62 -22.22
CA GLN A 106 5.75 -35.60 -20.93
C GLN A 106 7.21 -36.09 -21.02
N ASP A 107 7.69 -36.46 -22.20
CA ASP A 107 9.03 -37.05 -22.34
C ASP A 107 10.13 -36.02 -22.06
N TYR A 108 9.97 -34.81 -22.59
CA TYR A 108 10.95 -33.74 -22.49
C TYR A 108 10.52 -32.58 -21.57
N TYR A 109 9.31 -32.59 -21.03
CA TYR A 109 8.78 -31.47 -20.25
C TYR A 109 8.35 -31.89 -18.84
N GLY A 110 8.93 -31.23 -17.84
CA GLY A 110 8.53 -31.37 -16.43
C GLY A 110 7.93 -30.07 -15.89
N VAL A 111 7.07 -30.15 -14.88
CA VAL A 111 6.41 -28.99 -14.26
C VAL A 111 6.61 -29.03 -12.75
N PHE A 112 7.09 -27.93 -12.18
CA PHE A 112 7.21 -27.75 -10.74
C PHE A 112 6.55 -26.42 -10.30
N PRO A 113 5.49 -26.48 -9.48
CA PRO A 113 4.85 -25.28 -8.94
C PRO A 113 5.61 -24.75 -7.72
N LEU A 114 5.80 -23.43 -7.69
CA LEU A 114 6.46 -22.76 -6.59
C LEU A 114 5.46 -22.23 -5.53
N ARG A 115 5.89 -22.23 -4.27
CA ARG A 115 5.28 -21.90 -2.97
C ARG A 115 6.34 -21.19 -2.11
N GLU A 116 5.90 -20.25 -1.28
CA GLU A 116 6.77 -19.15 -0.85
C GLU A 116 7.97 -19.48 0.08
N ASP A 117 8.12 -20.66 0.71
CA ASP A 117 9.10 -20.78 1.82
C ASP A 117 10.02 -22.03 1.89
N ALA A 118 10.08 -22.95 0.91
CA ALA A 118 10.92 -24.17 1.04
C ALA A 118 11.57 -24.71 -0.24
N GLU A 119 11.75 -23.88 -1.27
CA GLU A 119 11.82 -24.44 -2.64
C GLU A 119 13.17 -24.37 -3.32
N ILE A 120 14.08 -23.53 -2.84
CA ILE A 120 15.43 -23.44 -3.41
C ILE A 120 16.14 -24.80 -3.34
N GLN A 121 15.98 -25.52 -2.23
CA GLN A 121 16.55 -26.87 -2.09
C GLN A 121 15.89 -27.88 -3.03
N ASN A 122 14.59 -27.72 -3.30
CA ASN A 122 13.87 -28.57 -4.24
C ASN A 122 14.34 -28.31 -5.67
N ILE A 123 14.46 -27.04 -6.08
CA ILE A 123 15.02 -26.68 -7.40
C ILE A 123 16.43 -27.27 -7.57
N LYS A 124 17.30 -27.15 -6.55
CA LYS A 124 18.64 -27.75 -6.56
C LYS A 124 18.58 -29.26 -6.78
N LYS A 125 17.72 -29.97 -6.04
CA LYS A 125 17.55 -31.42 -6.16
C LYS A 125 16.97 -31.83 -7.52
N ILE A 126 15.94 -31.13 -8.00
CA ILE A 126 15.26 -31.45 -9.26
C ILE A 126 16.21 -31.28 -10.45
N LEU A 127 17.02 -30.21 -10.46
CA LEU A 127 17.98 -29.94 -11.52
C LEU A 127 19.28 -30.75 -11.37
N GLY A 128 19.61 -31.24 -10.18
CA GLY A 128 20.87 -31.91 -9.90
C GLY A 128 22.04 -30.95 -9.70
N LEU A 129 21.78 -29.75 -9.16
CA LEU A 129 22.79 -28.71 -8.95
C LEU A 129 23.72 -29.03 -7.75
N GLN A 130 25.02 -28.87 -7.95
CA GLN A 130 26.09 -29.13 -6.99
C GLN A 130 26.78 -27.84 -6.58
N HIS A 131 26.99 -27.63 -5.28
CA HIS A 131 27.59 -26.39 -4.78
C HIS A 131 29.07 -26.27 -5.16
N GLY A 132 29.53 -25.06 -5.49
CA GLY A 132 30.92 -24.79 -5.89
C GLY A 132 31.31 -25.28 -7.29
N LYS A 133 30.42 -25.97 -8.01
CA LYS A 133 30.69 -26.46 -9.36
C LYS A 133 30.52 -25.37 -10.41
N ILE A 134 31.45 -25.32 -11.37
CA ILE A 134 31.35 -24.46 -12.55
C ILE A 134 30.75 -25.30 -13.68
N TYR A 135 29.56 -24.92 -14.13
CA TYR A 135 28.87 -25.56 -15.25
C TYR A 135 29.22 -24.86 -16.55
N GLU A 136 29.93 -25.54 -17.45
CA GLU A 136 30.19 -25.07 -18.83
C GLU A 136 29.02 -25.39 -19.77
N ASN A 137 28.27 -26.45 -19.46
CA ASN A 137 27.10 -26.91 -20.18
C ASN A 137 26.12 -27.58 -19.21
N ALA A 138 24.93 -27.94 -19.71
CA ALA A 138 23.87 -28.55 -18.91
C ALA A 138 23.83 -30.09 -18.97
N LYS A 139 24.84 -30.77 -19.53
CA LYS A 139 24.80 -32.24 -19.74
C LYS A 139 24.75 -33.04 -18.44
N GLU A 140 25.35 -32.50 -17.38
CA GLU A 140 25.39 -33.13 -16.06
C GLU A 140 24.13 -32.84 -15.22
N LEU A 141 23.24 -32.00 -15.72
CA LEU A 141 21.99 -31.65 -15.06
C LEU A 141 20.89 -32.62 -15.48
N ARG A 142 19.87 -32.75 -14.64
CA ARG A 142 18.67 -33.54 -14.98
C ARG A 142 17.84 -32.92 -16.10
N TYR A 143 18.02 -31.61 -16.30
CA TYR A 143 17.33 -30.80 -17.30
C TYR A 143 18.32 -29.87 -17.99
N GLY A 144 18.28 -29.83 -19.32
CA GLY A 144 19.07 -28.91 -20.14
C GLY A 144 18.53 -27.49 -20.17
N HIS A 145 17.24 -27.32 -19.88
CA HIS A 145 16.56 -26.02 -19.90
C HIS A 145 15.69 -25.81 -18.66
N LEU A 146 15.64 -24.56 -18.20
CA LEU A 146 14.78 -24.06 -17.14
C LEU A 146 13.86 -22.98 -17.73
N MET A 147 12.57 -23.27 -17.80
CA MET A 147 11.56 -22.37 -18.33
C MET A 147 10.75 -21.75 -17.20
N ILE A 148 10.64 -20.43 -17.21
CA ILE A 148 9.78 -19.68 -16.29
C ILE A 148 8.42 -19.48 -16.94
N MET A 149 7.37 -19.85 -16.21
CA MET A 149 6.00 -19.47 -16.53
C MET A 149 5.40 -18.72 -15.35
N ALA A 150 5.35 -17.39 -15.49
CA ALA A 150 4.77 -16.49 -14.51
C ALA A 150 3.78 -15.55 -15.20
N TYR A 151 2.93 -14.90 -14.41
CA TYR A 151 2.08 -13.83 -14.90
C TYR A 151 2.94 -12.68 -15.42
N GLN A 152 2.44 -11.99 -16.44
CA GLN A 152 3.11 -10.80 -16.97
C GLN A 152 2.70 -9.57 -16.15
N ASP A 153 3.02 -9.61 -14.87
CA ASP A 153 2.76 -8.60 -13.86
C ASP A 153 4.00 -8.37 -12.97
N ASP A 154 3.84 -7.50 -11.97
CA ASP A 154 4.88 -7.16 -10.99
C ASP A 154 5.39 -8.39 -10.23
N ASP A 155 4.50 -9.28 -9.82
CA ASP A 155 4.83 -10.46 -9.01
C ASP A 155 5.59 -11.50 -9.85
N GLY A 156 5.24 -11.65 -11.13
CA GLY A 156 6.00 -12.44 -12.08
C GLY A 156 7.40 -11.86 -12.34
N SER A 157 7.51 -10.54 -12.50
CA SER A 157 8.79 -9.84 -12.67
C SER A 157 9.70 -10.02 -11.44
N GLN A 158 9.13 -9.91 -10.24
CA GLN A 158 9.82 -10.22 -8.98
C GLN A 158 10.42 -11.62 -9.00
N PHE A 159 9.58 -12.59 -9.36
CA PHE A 159 9.94 -14.00 -9.36
C PHE A 159 11.09 -14.29 -10.36
N LYS A 160 10.97 -13.81 -11.60
CA LYS A 160 12.01 -13.92 -12.63
C LYS A 160 13.34 -13.36 -12.10
N GLY A 161 13.31 -12.16 -11.52
CA GLY A 161 14.49 -11.50 -10.97
C GLY A 161 15.16 -12.29 -9.83
N LEU A 162 14.36 -12.79 -8.87
CA LEU A 162 14.89 -13.59 -7.75
C LEU A 162 15.54 -14.90 -8.23
N LEU A 163 14.95 -15.56 -9.22
CA LEU A 163 15.51 -16.79 -9.79
C LEU A 163 16.82 -16.51 -10.56
N ILE A 164 16.86 -15.44 -11.36
CA ILE A 164 18.09 -15.01 -12.05
C ILE A 164 19.17 -14.68 -11.02
N ASN A 165 18.85 -13.94 -9.96
CA ASN A 165 19.79 -13.62 -8.89
C ASN A 165 20.28 -14.88 -8.15
N PHE A 166 19.40 -15.83 -7.88
CA PHE A 166 19.75 -17.10 -7.26
C PHE A 166 20.77 -17.85 -8.10
N LEU A 167 20.52 -18.03 -9.40
CA LEU A 167 21.45 -18.69 -10.30
C LEU A 167 22.75 -17.89 -10.46
N HIS A 168 22.69 -16.56 -10.56
CA HIS A 168 23.87 -15.71 -10.64
C HIS A 168 24.76 -15.81 -9.39
N SER A 169 24.16 -15.88 -8.21
CA SER A 169 24.87 -15.90 -6.93
C SER A 169 25.59 -17.23 -6.67
N PHE A 170 24.97 -18.35 -7.04
CA PHE A 170 25.50 -19.69 -6.75
C PHE A 170 26.21 -20.34 -7.95
N TRP A 171 25.74 -20.08 -9.18
CA TRP A 171 26.22 -20.70 -10.43
C TRP A 171 26.21 -19.72 -11.62
N PRO A 172 27.01 -18.64 -11.58
CA PRO A 172 27.01 -17.61 -12.63
C PRO A 172 27.39 -18.16 -14.01
N SER A 173 28.13 -19.28 -14.09
CA SER A 173 28.46 -19.93 -15.36
C SER A 173 27.22 -20.52 -16.05
N LEU A 174 26.20 -20.92 -15.29
CA LEU A 174 24.99 -21.54 -15.83
C LEU A 174 24.13 -20.55 -16.62
N LEU A 175 24.12 -19.27 -16.21
CA LEU A 175 23.46 -18.20 -16.97
C LEU A 175 24.15 -17.90 -18.32
N LYS A 176 25.40 -18.36 -18.51
CA LYS A 176 26.14 -18.25 -19.78
C LYS A 176 25.85 -19.42 -20.71
N VAL A 177 25.27 -20.51 -20.21
CA VAL A 177 24.90 -21.66 -21.04
C VAL A 177 23.77 -21.24 -21.99
N PRO A 178 23.97 -21.38 -23.32
CA PRO A 178 22.98 -20.94 -24.29
C PRO A 178 21.61 -21.60 -24.07
N ASN A 179 20.55 -20.78 -24.08
CA ASN A 179 19.16 -21.23 -23.93
C ASN A 179 18.86 -22.02 -22.64
N PHE A 180 19.72 -21.96 -21.62
CA PHE A 180 19.45 -22.60 -20.34
C PHE A 180 18.21 -21.99 -19.68
N MET A 181 18.19 -20.66 -19.52
CA MET A 181 17.00 -19.94 -19.07
C MET A 181 16.07 -19.63 -20.25
N ARG A 182 14.79 -19.98 -20.10
CA ARG A 182 13.72 -19.68 -21.06
C ARG A 182 12.56 -19.04 -20.32
N GLU A 183 11.77 -18.29 -21.05
CA GLU A 183 10.55 -17.68 -20.56
C GLU A 183 9.40 -18.07 -21.47
N LEU A 184 8.27 -18.40 -20.87
CA LEU A 184 7.00 -18.56 -21.56
C LEU A 184 6.15 -17.34 -21.27
N ILE A 185 6.04 -16.44 -22.24
CA ILE A 185 5.19 -15.25 -22.16
C ILE A 185 3.75 -15.59 -22.58
N THR A 186 2.79 -15.03 -21.87
CA THR A 186 1.37 -15.06 -22.25
C THR A 186 0.92 -13.69 -22.73
N PRO A 187 -0.02 -13.59 -23.67
CA PRO A 187 -0.55 -12.29 -24.08
C PRO A 187 -1.19 -11.59 -22.88
N HIS A 188 -0.91 -10.29 -22.75
CA HIS A 188 -1.42 -9.43 -21.69
C HIS A 188 -2.84 -8.94 -21.99
N LEU A 189 -3.12 -8.64 -23.27
CA LEU A 189 -4.43 -8.19 -23.73
C LEU A 189 -4.88 -9.01 -24.94
N LEU A 190 -6.18 -9.30 -24.96
CA LEU A 190 -6.86 -9.95 -26.07
C LEU A 190 -7.99 -9.04 -26.54
N VAL A 191 -7.93 -8.61 -27.80
CA VAL A 191 -8.93 -7.75 -28.41
C VAL A 191 -9.61 -8.50 -29.53
N LYS A 192 -10.93 -8.70 -29.40
CA LYS A 192 -11.75 -9.28 -30.46
C LYS A 192 -12.42 -8.15 -31.25
N LYS A 193 -12.04 -7.99 -32.52
CA LYS A 193 -12.71 -7.09 -33.45
C LYS A 193 -13.41 -7.94 -34.51
N THR A 194 -14.75 -7.93 -34.49
CA THR A 194 -15.62 -8.79 -35.32
C THR A 194 -15.24 -10.28 -35.22
N LYS A 195 -14.57 -10.84 -36.24
CA LYS A 195 -14.09 -12.22 -36.32
C LYS A 195 -12.57 -12.36 -36.14
N GLN A 196 -11.84 -11.25 -36.05
CA GLN A 196 -10.38 -11.24 -35.86
C GLN A 196 -10.03 -11.07 -34.39
N LEU A 197 -9.02 -11.82 -33.96
CA LEU A 197 -8.51 -11.83 -32.59
C LEU A 197 -7.09 -11.29 -32.60
N PHE A 198 -6.87 -10.17 -31.91
CA PHE A 198 -5.58 -9.52 -31.76
C PHE A 198 -5.04 -9.80 -30.36
N LEU A 199 -3.79 -10.26 -30.29
CA LEU A 199 -3.10 -10.55 -29.05
C LEU A 199 -1.99 -9.51 -28.87
N PHE A 200 -1.94 -8.89 -27.71
CA PHE A 200 -0.88 -7.94 -27.34
C PHE A 200 -0.18 -8.46 -26.10
N TYR A 201 1.15 -8.44 -26.12
CA TYR A 201 1.97 -8.94 -25.01
C TYR A 201 2.40 -7.83 -24.05
N THR A 202 2.24 -6.57 -24.45
CA THR A 202 2.51 -5.40 -23.62
C THR A 202 1.43 -4.32 -23.81
N VAL A 203 1.19 -3.51 -22.78
CA VAL A 203 0.25 -2.38 -22.82
C VAL A 203 0.66 -1.32 -23.87
N PRO A 204 1.94 -0.94 -24.01
CA PRO A 204 2.36 -0.01 -25.07
C PRO A 204 2.10 -0.55 -26.50
N GLU A 205 2.26 -1.86 -26.74
CA GLU A 205 1.95 -2.47 -28.04
C GLU A 205 0.46 -2.30 -28.39
N TYR A 206 -0.41 -2.45 -27.39
CA TYR A 206 -1.84 -2.20 -27.54
C TYR A 206 -2.14 -0.72 -27.84
N TRP A 207 -1.57 0.22 -27.08
CA TRP A 207 -1.81 1.65 -27.32
C TRP A 207 -1.28 2.11 -28.68
N ALA A 208 -0.11 1.63 -29.09
CA ALA A 208 0.42 1.90 -30.44
C ALA A 208 -0.53 1.36 -31.53
N TRP A 209 -1.14 0.18 -31.32
CA TRP A 209 -2.17 -0.33 -32.22
C TRP A 209 -3.44 0.53 -32.19
N VAL A 210 -3.91 0.97 -31.02
CA VAL A 210 -5.06 1.89 -30.89
C VAL A 210 -4.78 3.21 -31.61
N GLU A 211 -3.58 3.76 -31.50
CA GLU A 211 -3.16 4.97 -32.23
C GLU A 211 -3.19 4.77 -33.75
N THR A 212 -2.77 3.59 -34.25
CA THR A 212 -2.88 3.28 -35.68
C THR A 212 -4.32 3.21 -36.19
N LEU A 213 -5.29 3.01 -35.30
CA LEU A 213 -6.72 3.08 -35.63
C LEU A 213 -7.25 4.52 -35.62
N ARG A 214 -6.55 5.46 -34.94
CA ARG A 214 -6.98 6.85 -34.75
C ARG A 214 -6.46 7.84 -35.81
N ASN A 215 -5.35 7.57 -36.52
CA ASN A 215 -4.88 8.43 -37.63
C ASN A 215 -4.01 7.68 -38.66
N LYS A 216 -4.15 8.02 -39.95
CA LYS A 216 -3.46 7.41 -41.12
C LYS A 216 -1.98 7.80 -41.33
N THR A 217 -1.37 8.58 -40.44
CA THR A 217 0.04 9.05 -40.53
C THR A 217 0.46 9.43 -39.10
N TYR A 218 1.53 8.94 -38.47
CA TYR A 218 2.92 8.66 -38.88
C TYR A 218 3.50 7.45 -38.14
N ARG A 219 4.52 6.77 -38.70
CA ARG A 219 5.36 5.80 -37.99
C ARG A 219 6.74 6.40 -37.72
N ILE A 220 7.10 6.64 -36.46
CA ILE A 220 8.49 6.87 -36.07
C ILE A 220 9.04 5.56 -35.51
N LYS A 221 10.02 5.00 -36.21
CA LYS A 221 10.81 3.84 -35.75
C LYS A 221 12.17 4.33 -35.31
N TYR A 222 12.54 4.09 -34.06
CA TYR A 222 13.92 4.18 -33.63
C TYR A 222 14.57 2.80 -33.78
N TYR A 223 15.46 2.67 -34.76
CA TYR A 223 16.43 1.60 -34.80
C TYR A 223 17.69 2.10 -34.13
N LYS A 224 18.18 1.38 -33.12
CA LYS A 224 19.56 1.54 -32.66
C LYS A 224 20.23 0.18 -32.74
N GLU A 225 21.24 0.14 -33.60
CA GLU A 225 22.01 -1.03 -33.98
C GLU A 225 22.65 -1.68 -32.74
N LEU A 226 22.58 -3.02 -32.66
CA LEU A 226 23.29 -3.80 -31.65
C LEU A 226 24.78 -3.86 -32.00
N GLU A 227 25.56 -2.97 -31.41
CA GLU A 227 27.01 -3.20 -31.31
C GLU A 227 27.30 -4.39 -30.37
N THR A 228 28.31 -5.16 -30.74
CA THR A 228 28.85 -6.30 -29.99
C THR A 228 29.64 -5.80 -28.78
N VAL A 229 28.95 -5.47 -27.68
CA VAL A 229 29.58 -5.02 -26.43
C VAL A 229 29.71 -6.17 -25.42
N LYS A 230 30.88 -6.24 -24.78
CA LYS A 230 31.36 -7.34 -23.93
C LYS A 230 30.41 -7.70 -22.77
N ARG A 231 30.17 -9.00 -22.58
CA ARG A 231 29.30 -9.68 -21.58
C ARG A 231 29.56 -9.38 -20.08
N LYS A 232 30.50 -8.50 -19.73
CA LYS A 232 30.74 -8.08 -18.32
C LYS A 232 29.57 -7.31 -17.72
N GLN A 233 28.78 -6.62 -18.57
CA GLN A 233 27.75 -5.67 -18.14
C GLN A 233 26.47 -6.32 -17.56
N ASP A 234 26.18 -7.58 -17.86
CA ASP A 234 24.96 -8.26 -17.37
C ASP A 234 25.06 -8.59 -15.87
N GLY A 235 26.21 -9.11 -15.44
CA GLY A 235 26.46 -9.42 -14.02
C GLY A 235 26.41 -8.17 -13.15
N ASP A 236 26.97 -7.05 -13.62
CA ASP A 236 26.93 -5.77 -12.93
C ASP A 236 25.50 -5.26 -12.71
N ALA A 237 24.62 -5.44 -13.71
CA ALA A 237 23.22 -5.07 -13.62
C ALA A 237 22.45 -5.94 -12.59
N ILE A 238 22.71 -7.25 -12.57
CA ILE A 238 22.12 -8.15 -11.56
C ILE A 238 22.62 -7.75 -10.17
N GLU A 239 23.92 -7.50 -10.00
CA GLU A 239 24.46 -7.06 -8.72
C GLU A 239 23.89 -5.71 -8.27
N LEU A 240 23.72 -4.75 -9.18
CA LEU A 240 23.07 -3.47 -8.89
C LEU A 240 21.66 -3.68 -8.32
N ALA A 241 20.90 -4.60 -8.93
CA ALA A 241 19.52 -4.89 -8.56
C ALA A 241 19.36 -5.70 -7.26
N PHE A 242 20.34 -6.51 -6.84
CA PHE A 242 20.19 -7.42 -5.69
C PHE A 242 21.23 -7.27 -4.58
N SER A 243 22.44 -6.78 -4.85
CA SER A 243 23.51 -6.68 -3.85
C SER A 243 23.21 -5.67 -2.75
N MET A 244 23.33 -6.11 -1.49
CA MET A 244 23.21 -5.25 -0.31
C MET A 244 24.36 -4.24 -0.18
N LYS A 245 25.43 -4.37 -0.97
CA LYS A 245 26.56 -3.43 -1.00
C LYS A 245 26.35 -2.26 -1.96
N LYS A 246 25.38 -2.34 -2.87
CA LYS A 246 25.12 -1.34 -3.93
C LYS A 246 23.82 -0.56 -3.68
N ILE A 247 23.47 -0.29 -2.41
CA ILE A 247 22.21 0.36 -2.06
C ILE A 247 22.12 1.78 -2.65
N GLU A 248 23.15 2.61 -2.47
CA GLU A 248 23.17 4.00 -2.98
C GLU A 248 23.08 4.03 -4.50
N ALA A 249 23.92 3.24 -5.20
CA ALA A 249 23.87 3.13 -6.65
C ALA A 249 22.49 2.65 -7.16
N ARG A 250 21.82 1.76 -6.42
CA ARG A 250 20.46 1.32 -6.75
C ARG A 250 19.44 2.43 -6.56
N MET A 251 19.58 3.27 -5.54
CA MET A 251 18.71 4.43 -5.35
C MET A 251 18.80 5.38 -6.55
N ASP A 252 20.01 5.71 -6.98
CA ASP A 252 20.24 6.61 -8.11
C ASP A 252 19.73 6.00 -9.42
N TRP A 253 19.97 4.69 -9.61
CA TRP A 253 19.43 3.95 -10.75
C TRP A 253 17.90 3.94 -10.80
N LEU A 254 17.22 3.85 -9.66
CA LEU A 254 15.76 3.87 -9.57
C LEU A 254 15.18 5.28 -9.76
N ARG A 255 15.90 6.33 -9.35
CA ARG A 255 15.53 7.73 -9.62
C ARG A 255 15.75 8.16 -11.07
N ALA A 256 16.75 7.58 -11.73
CA ALA A 256 17.09 7.95 -13.10
C ALA A 256 15.89 7.76 -14.04
N PRO A 257 15.63 8.71 -14.97
CA PRO A 257 14.61 8.56 -16.00
C PRO A 257 14.76 7.22 -16.72
N GLN A 258 13.64 6.55 -17.05
CA GLN A 258 13.70 5.32 -17.83
C GLN A 258 13.81 5.63 -19.33
N ASP A 259 14.91 5.22 -19.96
CA ASP A 259 15.06 5.21 -21.40
C ASP A 259 14.47 3.91 -22.00
N GLY A 260 13.42 4.03 -22.82
CA GLY A 260 12.84 2.91 -23.58
C GLY A 260 11.80 2.11 -22.80
N THR A 261 10.56 2.13 -23.30
CA THR A 261 9.33 1.95 -22.54
C THR A 261 8.87 0.51 -22.26
N TYR A 262 9.51 -0.52 -22.83
CA TYR A 262 9.16 -1.94 -22.62
C TYR A 262 10.15 -2.87 -23.34
N ILE A 263 10.10 -4.17 -23.05
CA ILE A 263 10.79 -5.21 -23.83
C ILE A 263 9.95 -5.53 -25.07
N ASP A 264 10.53 -5.50 -26.27
CA ASP A 264 9.82 -5.85 -27.51
C ASP A 264 9.45 -7.34 -27.50
N SER A 265 8.15 -7.62 -27.53
CA SER A 265 7.59 -8.98 -27.53
C SER A 265 7.99 -9.82 -28.75
N LYS A 266 8.49 -9.19 -29.81
CA LYS A 266 8.98 -9.86 -31.02
C LYS A 266 10.42 -10.36 -30.90
N GLU A 267 11.18 -9.86 -29.93
CA GLU A 267 12.55 -10.32 -29.71
C GLU A 267 12.57 -11.73 -29.14
N LYS A 268 13.20 -12.66 -29.86
CA LYS A 268 13.33 -14.07 -29.42
C LYS A 268 14.36 -14.28 -28.31
N ARG A 269 15.15 -13.24 -28.00
CA ARG A 269 16.25 -13.29 -27.01
C ARG A 269 16.29 -11.98 -26.25
N ILE A 270 16.22 -12.07 -24.93
CA ILE A 270 16.28 -10.92 -24.03
C ILE A 270 17.64 -10.97 -23.32
N ARG A 271 18.37 -9.84 -23.30
CA ARG A 271 19.59 -9.73 -22.48
C ARG A 271 19.22 -9.56 -21.01
N TYR A 272 19.98 -10.16 -20.10
CA TYR A 272 19.72 -10.01 -18.66
C TYR A 272 19.75 -8.54 -18.22
N ARG A 273 20.67 -7.74 -18.75
CA ARG A 273 20.68 -6.28 -18.53
C ARG A 273 19.39 -5.60 -18.98
N ASP A 274 18.82 -5.99 -20.11
CA ASP A 274 17.57 -5.39 -20.62
C ASP A 274 16.40 -5.81 -19.74
N PHE A 275 16.32 -7.08 -19.33
CA PHE A 275 15.34 -7.52 -18.32
C PHE A 275 15.44 -6.70 -17.03
N ILE A 276 16.65 -6.54 -16.48
CA ILE A 276 16.86 -5.78 -15.24
C ILE A 276 16.43 -4.30 -15.40
N ASN A 277 16.82 -3.65 -16.49
CA ASN A 277 16.59 -2.21 -16.67
C ASN A 277 15.19 -1.84 -17.18
N LYS A 278 14.55 -2.71 -17.97
CA LYS A 278 13.28 -2.42 -18.64
C LYS A 278 12.06 -3.06 -17.98
N GLU A 279 12.21 -4.24 -17.36
CA GLU A 279 11.09 -4.94 -16.70
C GLU A 279 11.26 -4.94 -15.17
N PHE A 280 12.38 -5.45 -14.66
CA PHE A 280 12.59 -5.57 -13.21
C PHE A 280 12.62 -4.22 -12.50
N LYS A 281 13.20 -3.18 -13.14
CA LYS A 281 13.16 -1.80 -12.61
C LYS A 281 11.73 -1.30 -12.40
N GLN A 282 10.81 -1.59 -13.33
CA GLN A 282 9.41 -1.16 -13.23
C GLN A 282 8.74 -1.80 -12.01
N TYR A 283 8.95 -3.10 -11.83
CA TYR A 283 8.52 -3.81 -10.61
C TYR A 283 9.06 -3.15 -9.34
N LEU A 284 10.36 -2.83 -9.29
CA LEU A 284 10.96 -2.21 -8.09
C LEU A 284 10.36 -0.83 -7.79
N VAL A 285 10.08 -0.03 -8.82
CA VAL A 285 9.41 1.28 -8.69
C VAL A 285 7.98 1.10 -8.18
N ALA A 286 7.19 0.20 -8.78
CA ALA A 286 5.84 -0.10 -8.33
C ALA A 286 5.82 -0.59 -6.87
N ARG A 287 6.78 -1.45 -6.49
CA ARG A 287 6.96 -1.90 -5.11
C ARG A 287 7.29 -0.75 -4.16
N LEU A 288 8.10 0.23 -4.55
CA LEU A 288 8.37 1.41 -3.73
C LEU A 288 7.09 2.19 -3.46
N GLN A 289 6.31 2.47 -4.50
CA GLN A 289 5.05 3.19 -4.43
C GLN A 289 4.01 2.50 -3.53
N ARG A 290 4.02 1.16 -3.48
CA ARG A 290 3.17 0.37 -2.55
C ARG A 290 3.72 0.32 -1.12
N SER A 291 5.02 0.52 -0.93
CA SER A 291 5.70 0.28 0.36
C SER A 291 5.87 1.55 1.21
N ILE A 292 6.15 2.69 0.57
CA ILE A 292 6.39 3.98 1.22
C ILE A 292 5.18 4.89 0.94
N PRO A 293 4.58 5.53 1.96
CA PRO A 293 3.44 6.41 1.74
C PRO A 293 3.87 7.76 1.15
N SER A 294 2.88 8.52 0.68
CA SER A 294 3.07 9.92 0.28
C SER A 294 3.05 10.85 1.49
N LEU A 295 3.81 11.95 1.41
CA LEU A 295 3.69 13.10 2.30
C LEU A 295 2.27 13.68 2.29
N VAL A 296 1.63 13.67 1.11
CA VAL A 296 0.40 14.41 0.85
C VAL A 296 -0.77 13.82 1.63
N ASP A 297 -1.07 12.53 1.45
CA ASP A 297 -2.17 11.86 2.16
C ASP A 297 -1.74 10.93 3.29
N GLY A 298 -0.45 10.60 3.41
CA GLY A 298 0.03 9.59 4.33
C GLY A 298 -0.44 8.17 4.03
N LEU A 299 -1.02 7.92 2.85
CA LEU A 299 -1.57 6.64 2.45
C LEU A 299 -0.63 5.89 1.50
N LYS A 300 -0.62 4.56 1.64
CA LYS A 300 -0.11 3.65 0.61
C LYS A 300 -1.17 3.46 -0.48
N LEU A 301 -0.77 2.98 -1.65
CA LEU A 301 -1.66 2.80 -2.80
C LEU A 301 -2.93 1.99 -2.44
N ASP A 302 -2.78 0.86 -1.76
CA ASP A 302 -3.91 0.00 -1.40
C ASP A 302 -4.91 0.71 -0.47
N GLN A 303 -4.40 1.51 0.48
CA GLN A 303 -5.22 2.31 1.39
C GLN A 303 -5.98 3.41 0.65
N ARG A 304 -5.36 4.01 -0.37
CA ARG A 304 -5.97 5.04 -1.23
C ARG A 304 -7.10 4.46 -2.07
N LYS A 305 -6.90 3.29 -2.67
CA LYS A 305 -7.92 2.55 -3.42
C LYS A 305 -9.14 2.22 -2.56
N ILE A 306 -8.90 1.72 -1.34
CA ILE A 306 -9.96 1.44 -0.37
C ILE A 306 -10.76 2.72 -0.03
N LEU A 307 -10.06 3.82 0.27
CA LEU A 307 -10.71 5.08 0.64
C LEU A 307 -11.50 5.69 -0.53
N PHE A 308 -10.97 5.62 -1.76
CA PHE A 308 -11.66 6.04 -2.98
C PHE A 308 -13.02 5.35 -3.16
N CYS A 309 -13.04 4.01 -3.05
CA CYS A 309 -14.30 3.27 -3.16
C CYS A 309 -15.27 3.63 -2.03
N ALA A 310 -14.77 3.82 -0.80
CA ALA A 310 -15.58 4.27 0.32
C ALA A 310 -16.12 5.70 0.15
N PHE A 311 -15.47 6.57 -0.61
CA PHE A 311 -16.00 7.90 -0.92
C PHE A 311 -16.99 7.88 -2.08
N LYS A 312 -16.74 7.07 -3.12
CA LYS A 312 -17.60 6.95 -4.30
C LYS A 312 -18.94 6.29 -3.98
N LYS A 313 -18.94 5.28 -3.11
CA LYS A 313 -20.14 4.62 -2.59
C LYS A 313 -20.03 4.61 -1.06
N PRO A 314 -20.48 5.69 -0.39
CA PRO A 314 -20.34 5.81 1.05
C PRO A 314 -20.99 4.62 1.77
N ILE A 315 -20.16 3.93 2.54
CA ILE A 315 -20.57 2.84 3.42
C ILE A 315 -21.18 3.48 4.66
N ILE A 316 -22.45 3.89 4.54
CA ILE A 316 -23.21 4.52 5.62
C ILE A 316 -23.73 3.46 6.61
N LEU A 317 -23.91 2.23 6.14
CA LEU A 317 -24.29 1.08 6.95
C LEU A 317 -23.14 0.07 7.00
N GLU A 318 -23.12 -0.77 8.02
CA GLU A 318 -22.16 -1.86 8.15
C GLU A 318 -22.15 -2.75 6.90
N ASN A 319 -21.00 -2.87 6.23
CA ASN A 319 -20.79 -3.72 5.05
C ASN A 319 -19.80 -4.84 5.35
N ASP A 320 -20.06 -6.05 4.83
CA ASP A 320 -19.14 -7.18 4.98
C ASP A 320 -17.77 -6.84 4.36
N VAL A 321 -16.70 -7.12 5.08
CA VAL A 321 -15.34 -6.75 4.66
C VAL A 321 -14.93 -7.44 3.35
N ASN A 322 -15.38 -8.69 3.12
CA ASN A 322 -15.06 -9.41 1.88
C ASN A 322 -15.86 -8.85 0.70
N GLU A 323 -17.14 -8.51 0.93
CA GLU A 323 -17.96 -7.84 -0.08
C GLU A 323 -17.37 -6.47 -0.45
N PHE A 324 -16.98 -5.68 0.54
CA PHE A 324 -16.35 -4.39 0.27
C PHE A 324 -15.00 -4.56 -0.45
N SER A 325 -14.18 -5.54 -0.07
CA SER A 325 -12.94 -5.89 -0.77
C SER A 325 -13.17 -6.20 -2.26
N ARG A 326 -14.22 -6.96 -2.61
CA ARG A 326 -14.59 -7.24 -4.01
C ARG A 326 -14.94 -5.97 -4.77
N ASN A 327 -15.76 -5.11 -4.15
CA ASN A 327 -16.15 -3.83 -4.73
C ASN A 327 -14.92 -2.94 -4.98
N VAL A 328 -13.99 -2.85 -4.02
CA VAL A 328 -12.72 -2.16 -4.18
C VAL A 328 -11.94 -2.75 -5.36
N SER A 329 -11.85 -4.08 -5.46
CA SER A 329 -11.12 -4.73 -6.53
C SER A 329 -11.66 -4.38 -7.91
N GLU A 330 -12.99 -4.34 -8.06
CA GLU A 330 -13.69 -4.03 -9.30
C GLU A 330 -13.57 -2.56 -9.72
N HIS A 331 -13.73 -1.62 -8.77
CA HIS A 331 -13.85 -0.19 -9.08
C HIS A 331 -12.52 0.57 -9.07
N SER A 332 -11.47 -0.02 -8.50
CA SER A 332 -10.12 0.60 -8.44
C SER A 332 -9.08 -0.12 -9.31
N ALA A 333 -9.50 -1.09 -10.14
CA ALA A 333 -8.59 -1.91 -10.93
C ALA A 333 -7.44 -2.51 -10.09
N TYR A 334 -7.79 -3.20 -9.02
CA TYR A 334 -6.82 -3.84 -8.13
C TYR A 334 -6.49 -5.25 -8.62
N HIS A 335 -5.20 -5.62 -8.62
CA HIS A 335 -4.72 -6.86 -9.23
C HIS A 335 -4.04 -7.85 -8.26
N HIS A 336 -3.83 -7.50 -6.97
CA HIS A 336 -3.02 -8.31 -6.03
C HIS A 336 -3.83 -9.22 -5.09
N GLY A 337 -5.04 -9.59 -5.50
CA GLY A 337 -5.93 -10.49 -4.75
C GLY A 337 -6.63 -9.86 -3.53
N GLU A 338 -7.90 -10.21 -3.36
CA GLU A 338 -8.79 -9.67 -2.32
C GLU A 338 -8.30 -9.89 -0.88
N ALA A 339 -7.53 -10.95 -0.62
CA ALA A 339 -7.01 -11.24 0.72
C ALA A 339 -6.11 -10.12 1.28
N SER A 340 -5.32 -9.48 0.42
CA SER A 340 -4.48 -8.34 0.79
C SER A 340 -5.32 -7.10 1.12
N LEU A 341 -6.40 -6.87 0.37
CA LEU A 341 -7.35 -5.79 0.64
C LEU A 341 -8.06 -5.99 1.98
N VAL A 342 -8.55 -7.21 2.26
CA VAL A 342 -9.16 -7.54 3.55
C VAL A 342 -8.21 -7.25 4.73
N GLY A 343 -6.94 -7.63 4.60
CA GLY A 343 -5.92 -7.32 5.60
C GLY A 343 -5.69 -5.81 5.78
N THR A 344 -5.70 -5.06 4.68
CA THR A 344 -5.50 -3.61 4.66
C THR A 344 -6.71 -2.87 5.27
N ILE A 345 -7.94 -3.23 4.89
CA ILE A 345 -9.19 -2.70 5.48
C ILE A 345 -9.18 -2.92 7.00
N LYS A 346 -8.83 -4.15 7.43
CA LYS A 346 -8.67 -4.46 8.85
C LYS A 346 -7.65 -3.56 9.53
N GLY A 347 -6.49 -3.34 8.91
CA GLY A 347 -5.47 -2.42 9.42
C GLY A 347 -5.95 -0.98 9.56
N MET A 348 -6.74 -0.47 8.62
CA MET A 348 -7.28 0.90 8.65
C MET A 348 -8.38 1.10 9.70
N ALA A 349 -9.05 0.01 10.11
CA ALA A 349 -10.12 0.05 11.10
C ALA A 349 -9.66 -0.19 12.55
N GLN A 350 -8.47 -0.76 12.75
CA GLN A 350 -7.94 -1.10 14.08
C GLN A 350 -7.83 0.13 15.00
N ASN A 351 -8.34 0.03 16.22
CA ASN A 351 -8.41 1.11 17.21
C ASN A 351 -7.78 0.77 18.59
N TYR A 352 -6.96 -0.28 18.68
CA TYR A 352 -6.25 -0.64 19.91
C TYR A 352 -5.00 0.24 20.14
N VAL A 353 -4.50 0.28 21.38
CA VAL A 353 -3.30 1.06 21.73
C VAL A 353 -2.11 0.64 20.87
N GLY A 354 -1.57 1.57 20.10
CA GLY A 354 -0.47 1.30 19.17
C GLY A 354 -0.88 1.00 17.73
N SER A 355 -2.18 0.89 17.41
CA SER A 355 -2.68 0.87 16.02
C SER A 355 -2.82 2.29 15.46
N ASN A 356 -4.01 2.75 15.07
CA ASN A 356 -4.24 4.08 14.52
C ASN A 356 -4.57 5.08 15.64
N ASN A 357 -4.01 6.28 15.56
CA ASN A 357 -4.45 7.38 16.42
C ASN A 357 -5.85 7.86 15.99
N ILE A 358 -6.12 7.87 14.68
CA ILE A 358 -7.45 8.04 14.10
C ILE A 358 -7.69 6.92 13.09
N ASN A 359 -8.61 6.00 13.40
CA ASN A 359 -9.02 4.94 12.49
C ASN A 359 -10.03 5.49 11.46
N LEU A 360 -9.72 5.38 10.17
CA LEU A 360 -10.56 5.89 9.09
C LEU A 360 -11.84 5.06 8.86
N PHE A 361 -11.81 3.82 9.36
CA PHE A 361 -12.93 2.90 9.34
C PHE A 361 -13.26 2.42 10.76
N GLN A 362 -14.50 2.05 11.00
CA GLN A 362 -14.97 1.43 12.24
C GLN A 362 -15.09 -0.08 12.06
N MET A 363 -14.81 -0.84 13.12
CA MET A 363 -14.96 -2.29 13.15
C MET A 363 -16.35 -2.65 13.71
N GLY A 364 -17.12 -3.46 12.97
CA GLY A 364 -18.45 -3.96 13.36
C GLY A 364 -18.53 -5.48 13.25
N GLY A 365 -19.18 -6.14 14.23
CA GLY A 365 -19.34 -7.60 14.33
C GLY A 365 -18.02 -8.39 14.45
N TYR A 366 -17.95 -9.44 15.29
CA TYR A 366 -16.73 -10.24 15.46
C TYR A 366 -16.94 -11.71 15.09
N HIS A 367 -16.04 -12.28 14.27
CA HIS A 367 -15.94 -13.72 14.07
C HIS A 367 -15.41 -14.41 15.34
N ALA A 368 -15.82 -15.66 15.55
CA ALA A 368 -15.30 -16.52 16.61
C ALA A 368 -13.77 -16.75 16.55
N SER A 369 -13.16 -16.53 15.38
CA SER A 369 -11.71 -16.60 15.14
C SER A 369 -10.97 -15.28 15.39
N GLY A 370 -11.64 -14.21 15.81
CA GLY A 370 -11.01 -12.95 16.24
C GLY A 370 -10.86 -11.86 15.17
N GLY A 371 -11.49 -11.99 14.01
CA GLY A 371 -11.55 -10.92 12.98
C GLY A 371 -12.92 -10.28 12.89
N PHE A 372 -13.00 -8.97 12.62
CA PHE A 372 -14.31 -8.32 12.44
C PHE A 372 -14.93 -8.62 11.07
N ILE A 373 -16.27 -8.62 11.02
CA ILE A 373 -17.07 -9.06 9.88
C ILE A 373 -17.44 -7.86 9.00
N PHE A 374 -17.76 -6.74 9.63
CA PHE A 374 -18.31 -5.55 9.00
C PHE A 374 -17.43 -4.32 9.20
N THR A 375 -17.40 -3.45 8.19
CA THR A 375 -16.71 -2.16 8.27
C THR A 375 -17.66 -1.04 7.90
N GLN A 376 -17.41 0.13 8.49
CA GLN A 376 -18.08 1.39 8.13
C GLN A 376 -17.04 2.50 8.04
N LEU A 377 -17.31 3.54 7.23
CA LEU A 377 -16.47 4.74 7.22
C LEU A 377 -16.66 5.50 8.55
N SER A 378 -15.57 5.84 9.25
CA SER A 378 -15.68 6.66 10.47
C SER A 378 -16.20 8.07 10.13
N PRO A 379 -17.08 8.68 10.94
CA PRO A 379 -17.61 10.02 10.66
C PRO A 379 -16.50 11.07 10.55
N ILE A 380 -15.50 11.04 11.44
CA ILE A 380 -14.30 11.89 11.37
C ILE A 380 -13.57 11.85 10.02
N THR A 381 -13.68 10.77 9.25
CA THR A 381 -12.97 10.64 7.96
C THR A 381 -13.40 11.71 6.96
N ARG A 382 -14.65 12.18 6.98
CA ARG A 382 -15.10 13.29 6.12
C ARG A 382 -14.70 14.68 6.63
N TYR A 383 -14.37 14.81 7.91
CA TYR A 383 -13.72 15.99 8.47
C TYR A 383 -12.22 16.00 8.23
N LEU A 384 -11.61 14.84 7.96
CA LEU A 384 -10.20 14.76 7.54
C LEU A 384 -10.07 15.01 6.04
N PHE A 385 -10.96 14.44 5.23
CA PHE A 385 -10.97 14.57 3.77
C PHE A 385 -12.23 15.32 3.34
N HIS A 386 -12.12 16.62 3.25
CA HIS A 386 -13.26 17.49 3.00
C HIS A 386 -13.81 17.29 1.58
N LYS A 387 -15.13 17.16 1.45
CA LYS A 387 -15.78 16.85 0.17
C LYS A 387 -15.46 17.86 -0.94
N ALA A 388 -15.39 19.15 -0.61
CA ALA A 388 -15.06 20.19 -1.58
C ALA A 388 -13.62 20.10 -2.15
N ASP A 389 -12.71 19.35 -1.53
CA ASP A 389 -11.40 19.07 -2.13
C ASP A 389 -11.51 18.14 -3.35
N GLU A 390 -12.59 17.35 -3.48
CA GLU A 390 -12.81 16.43 -4.61
C GLU A 390 -12.84 17.16 -5.97
N LEU A 391 -13.16 18.45 -6.00
CA LEU A 391 -13.17 19.30 -7.20
C LEU A 391 -11.76 19.52 -7.79
N VAL A 392 -10.71 19.35 -6.98
CA VAL A 392 -9.33 19.67 -7.38
C VAL A 392 -8.41 18.44 -7.36
N LEU A 393 -8.97 17.25 -7.12
CA LEU A 393 -8.20 16.01 -7.13
C LEU A 393 -7.92 15.57 -8.57
N ASN A 394 -6.68 15.11 -8.82
CA ASN A 394 -6.30 14.52 -10.08
C ASN A 394 -6.62 13.02 -10.08
N TYR A 395 -7.82 12.66 -10.56
CA TYR A 395 -8.26 11.27 -10.71
C TYR A 395 -7.48 10.57 -11.83
N LEU A 396 -6.90 9.41 -11.52
CA LEU A 396 -6.19 8.60 -12.51
C LEU A 396 -7.20 7.88 -13.41
N ASN A 397 -6.76 7.48 -14.61
CA ASN A 397 -7.57 6.74 -15.55
C ASN A 397 -6.95 5.36 -15.80
N ASN A 398 -7.78 4.32 -15.75
CA ASN A 398 -7.42 3.00 -16.23
C ASN A 398 -8.49 2.48 -17.20
N ASP A 399 -8.10 2.16 -18.42
CA ASP A 399 -8.98 1.65 -19.48
C ASP A 399 -10.26 2.49 -19.71
N GLY A 400 -10.13 3.81 -19.66
CA GLY A 400 -11.24 4.74 -19.84
C GLY A 400 -12.10 4.93 -18.59
N ARG A 401 -11.81 4.24 -17.49
CA ARG A 401 -12.50 4.40 -16.20
C ARG A 401 -11.68 5.27 -15.27
N SER A 402 -12.33 6.27 -14.68
CA SER A 402 -11.77 7.04 -13.57
C SER A 402 -11.63 6.13 -12.33
N ILE A 403 -10.40 6.01 -11.84
CA ILE A 403 -9.99 5.26 -10.64
C ILE A 403 -9.57 6.25 -9.54
N GLU A 404 -8.89 5.80 -8.48
CA GLU A 404 -8.48 6.69 -7.38
C GLU A 404 -7.62 7.87 -7.85
N PRO A 405 -7.64 9.00 -7.12
CA PRO A 405 -6.75 10.11 -7.43
C PRO A 405 -5.30 9.74 -7.13
N ALA A 406 -4.36 10.49 -7.73
CA ALA A 406 -2.95 10.38 -7.41
C ALA A 406 -2.73 10.45 -5.89
N TRP A 407 -3.40 11.42 -5.25
CA TRP A 407 -3.39 11.66 -3.81
C TRP A 407 -4.76 12.16 -3.36
N PHE A 408 -5.15 11.83 -2.13
CA PHE A 408 -6.14 12.65 -1.42
C PHE A 408 -5.44 13.81 -0.71
N ILE A 409 -6.19 14.84 -0.31
CA ILE A 409 -5.62 16.00 0.38
C ILE A 409 -6.32 16.15 1.73
N PRO A 410 -5.79 15.53 2.81
CA PRO A 410 -6.38 15.67 4.13
C PRO A 410 -6.18 17.09 4.70
N ILE A 411 -6.96 17.45 5.70
CA ILE A 411 -6.87 18.73 6.43
C ILE A 411 -5.62 18.79 7.32
N ILE A 412 -5.14 17.65 7.80
CA ILE A 412 -3.91 17.47 8.60
C ILE A 412 -3.05 16.34 8.03
N PRO A 413 -1.71 16.35 8.21
CA PRO A 413 -0.83 15.32 7.66
C PRO A 413 -1.05 13.97 8.35
N MET A 414 -1.86 13.12 7.71
CA MET A 414 -2.22 11.80 8.26
C MET A 414 -1.03 10.88 8.47
N VAL A 415 0.08 11.12 7.75
CA VAL A 415 1.35 10.40 7.94
C VAL A 415 1.95 10.63 9.33
N LEU A 416 1.78 11.82 9.92
CA LEU A 416 2.21 12.11 11.28
C LEU A 416 1.16 11.62 12.30
N VAL A 417 -0.13 11.67 11.96
CA VAL A 417 -1.21 11.19 12.83
C VAL A 417 -1.10 9.68 13.06
N ASN A 418 -1.15 8.88 11.99
CA ASN A 418 -1.16 7.42 12.08
C ASN A 418 0.22 6.79 11.94
N GLY A 419 1.26 7.59 11.69
CA GLY A 419 2.60 7.09 11.44
C GLY A 419 2.66 6.26 10.15
N SER A 420 3.85 5.72 9.87
CA SER A 420 4.00 4.74 8.81
C SER A 420 5.23 3.88 9.02
N ALA A 421 5.17 2.66 8.48
CA ALA A 421 6.32 1.78 8.37
C ALA A 421 6.33 1.15 6.98
N GLY A 422 7.46 1.28 6.29
CA GLY A 422 7.66 0.80 4.93
C GLY A 422 9.08 0.32 4.71
N THR A 423 9.23 -0.74 3.92
CA THR A 423 10.55 -1.18 3.45
C THR A 423 10.44 -1.48 1.97
N GLY A 424 11.16 -0.71 1.16
CA GLY A 424 11.26 -0.87 -0.28
C GLY A 424 12.68 -1.20 -0.73
N PRO A 425 12.89 -1.47 -2.03
CA PRO A 425 14.19 -1.78 -2.62
C PRO A 425 15.32 -0.75 -2.37
N GLY A 426 16.01 -0.85 -1.23
CA GLY A 426 17.07 0.09 -0.85
C GLY A 426 16.63 1.18 0.13
N TRP A 427 15.34 1.28 0.45
CA TRP A 427 14.83 2.28 1.40
C TRP A 427 14.10 1.62 2.58
N SER A 428 14.38 2.11 3.78
CA SER A 428 13.55 2.00 4.97
C SER A 428 12.85 3.34 5.21
N SER A 429 11.59 3.27 5.63
CA SER A 429 10.86 4.42 6.17
C SER A 429 10.15 4.03 7.45
N PHE A 430 10.35 4.83 8.50
CA PHE A 430 9.59 4.73 9.74
C PHE A 430 9.24 6.12 10.25
N ILE A 431 7.95 6.35 10.46
CA ILE A 431 7.40 7.59 11.00
C ILE A 431 6.58 7.23 12.23
N PRO A 432 6.94 7.75 13.41
CA PRO A 432 6.16 7.55 14.62
C PRO A 432 4.84 8.31 14.54
N LYS A 433 3.95 8.02 15.49
CA LYS A 433 2.64 8.66 15.57
C LYS A 433 2.73 9.88 16.48
N TYR A 434 1.98 10.92 16.15
CA TYR A 434 1.90 12.18 16.90
C TYR A 434 0.45 12.50 17.24
N ASN A 435 0.26 13.35 18.25
CA ASN A 435 -1.06 13.76 18.69
C ASN A 435 -1.71 14.67 17.63
N PRO A 436 -2.91 14.33 17.12
CA PRO A 436 -3.65 15.19 16.18
C PRO A 436 -3.82 16.63 16.67
N ARG A 437 -3.98 16.84 17.99
CA ARG A 437 -4.16 18.18 18.57
C ARG A 437 -2.90 19.03 18.50
N ASP A 438 -1.73 18.44 18.71
CA ASP A 438 -0.45 19.15 18.59
C ASP A 438 -0.19 19.53 17.13
N ILE A 439 -0.55 18.63 16.20
CA ILE A 439 -0.48 18.90 14.76
C ILE A 439 -1.42 20.07 14.39
N ILE A 440 -2.69 20.04 14.83
CA ILE A 440 -3.66 21.12 14.59
C ILE A 440 -3.15 22.44 15.18
N ALA A 441 -2.62 22.42 16.40
CA ALA A 441 -2.09 23.61 17.06
C ALA A 441 -0.90 24.21 16.29
N ASN A 442 0.02 23.39 15.80
CA ASN A 442 1.15 23.85 14.98
C ASN A 442 0.72 24.35 13.60
N LEU A 443 -0.27 23.72 12.96
CA LEU A 443 -0.83 24.25 11.71
C LEU A 443 -1.48 25.62 11.92
N LYS A 444 -2.24 25.80 13.01
CA LYS A 444 -2.80 27.11 13.39
C LYS A 444 -1.68 28.15 13.60
N ARG A 445 -0.62 27.79 14.31
CA ARG A 445 0.58 28.64 14.49
C ARG A 445 1.16 29.08 13.15
N LEU A 446 1.40 28.15 12.23
CA LEU A 446 1.91 28.45 10.89
C LEU A 446 0.96 29.37 10.10
N LEU A 447 -0.36 29.17 10.20
CA LEU A 447 -1.36 30.03 9.55
C LEU A 447 -1.28 31.48 10.07
N TYR A 448 -1.03 31.66 11.38
CA TYR A 448 -0.82 32.95 12.02
C TYR A 448 0.61 33.51 11.88
N GLY A 449 1.54 32.76 11.28
CA GLY A 449 2.94 33.18 11.13
C GLY A 449 3.78 33.02 12.41
N GLU A 450 3.32 32.19 13.35
CA GLU A 450 4.03 31.85 14.57
C GLU A 450 4.97 30.64 14.36
N ALA A 451 6.01 30.56 15.18
CA ALA A 451 6.90 29.41 15.20
C ALA A 451 6.19 28.14 15.72
N MET A 452 6.52 27.00 15.11
CA MET A 452 6.07 25.68 15.56
C MET A 452 6.65 25.32 16.93
N VAL A 453 5.85 24.62 17.72
CA VAL A 453 6.29 23.98 18.96
C VAL A 453 6.75 22.56 18.64
N PRO A 454 7.92 22.11 19.14
CA PRO A 454 8.40 20.75 18.92
C PRO A 454 7.36 19.68 19.30
N MET A 455 7.13 18.71 18.42
CA MET A 455 6.16 17.64 18.65
C MET A 455 6.85 16.39 19.21
N HIS A 456 6.10 15.62 20.01
CA HIS A 456 6.59 14.40 20.64
C HIS A 456 5.71 13.21 20.24
N PRO A 457 6.29 12.01 20.04
CA PRO A 457 5.50 10.84 19.68
C PRO A 457 4.42 10.57 20.71
N TRP A 458 3.22 10.27 20.22
CA TRP A 458 2.03 10.04 21.02
C TRP A 458 1.17 8.96 20.39
N TYR A 459 0.62 8.09 21.23
CA TYR A 459 -0.16 6.94 20.81
C TYR A 459 -1.47 6.91 21.59
N LYS A 460 -2.59 6.90 20.87
CA LYS A 460 -3.93 6.91 21.47
C LYS A 460 -4.08 5.80 22.51
N GLY A 461 -4.50 6.20 23.72
CA GLY A 461 -4.78 5.30 24.84
C GLY A 461 -3.54 4.73 25.53
N PHE A 462 -2.33 5.13 25.13
CA PHE A 462 -1.11 4.72 25.83
C PHE A 462 -0.94 5.49 27.14
N LYS A 463 -0.67 4.77 28.24
CA LYS A 463 -0.53 5.32 29.60
C LYS A 463 0.89 5.34 30.15
N GLY A 464 1.84 4.71 29.45
CA GLY A 464 3.25 4.72 29.88
C GLY A 464 3.98 5.99 29.46
N THR A 465 5.29 6.04 29.71
CA THR A 465 6.11 7.24 29.47
C THR A 465 6.97 7.10 28.21
N ILE A 466 6.97 8.14 27.38
CA ILE A 466 7.85 8.27 26.21
C ILE A 466 8.91 9.33 26.55
N GLN A 467 10.18 8.94 26.64
CA GLN A 467 11.29 9.86 26.95
C GLN A 467 12.25 9.96 25.76
N ARG A 468 12.94 11.09 25.64
CA ARG A 468 14.00 11.26 24.65
C ARG A 468 15.24 10.46 25.10
N ALA A 469 15.83 9.68 24.21
CA ALA A 469 17.07 8.96 24.47
C ALA A 469 18.23 9.96 24.64
N SER A 470 19.12 9.74 25.62
CA SER A 470 20.26 10.64 25.88
C SER A 470 21.29 10.60 24.74
N LYS A 471 21.96 11.73 24.50
CA LYS A 471 23.01 11.87 23.47
C LYS A 471 24.16 10.87 23.64
N ASP A 472 24.48 10.47 24.87
CA ASP A 472 25.59 9.56 25.20
C ASP A 472 25.31 8.08 24.88
N SER A 473 24.06 7.74 24.56
CA SER A 473 23.69 6.37 24.19
C SER A 473 24.05 6.00 22.74
N GLY A 474 24.53 6.96 21.92
CA GLY A 474 24.80 6.76 20.49
C GLY A 474 23.55 6.77 19.60
N TYR A 475 22.36 6.92 20.19
CA TYR A 475 21.07 6.85 19.50
C TYR A 475 20.21 8.11 19.78
N PRO A 476 20.14 9.10 18.88
CA PRO A 476 19.12 10.14 18.97
C PRO A 476 17.75 9.52 18.63
N GLY A 477 16.79 9.58 19.55
CA GLY A 477 15.45 9.01 19.35
C GLY A 477 14.58 9.08 20.60
N TRP A 478 13.38 8.49 20.54
CA TRP A 478 12.47 8.37 21.67
C TRP A 478 12.52 6.94 22.21
N LYS A 479 12.50 6.75 23.52
CA LYS A 479 12.50 5.46 24.21
C LYS A 479 11.27 5.37 25.11
N TRP A 480 10.63 4.22 25.06
CA TRP A 480 9.51 3.88 25.94
C TRP A 480 10.09 3.37 27.25
N ILE A 481 9.69 3.99 28.36
CA ILE A 481 10.20 3.67 29.70
C ILE A 481 8.99 3.23 30.54
N ARG A 482 8.94 1.91 30.82
CA ARG A 482 7.86 1.12 31.49
C ARG A 482 6.59 0.87 30.64
N GLU A 483 5.90 -0.27 30.69
CA GLU A 483 6.17 -1.65 31.14
C GLU A 483 5.25 -2.58 30.30
N TYR A 484 5.75 -3.75 29.94
CA TYR A 484 5.08 -4.78 29.12
C TYR A 484 3.70 -5.21 29.66
N ASP A 485 3.48 -5.06 30.97
CA ASP A 485 2.32 -5.60 31.68
C ASP A 485 1.03 -4.77 31.54
N GLU A 486 1.10 -3.45 31.37
CA GLU A 486 -0.10 -2.64 31.10
C GLU A 486 -0.61 -2.82 29.67
N PHE A 487 0.31 -3.00 28.71
CA PHE A 487 -0.03 -3.34 27.33
C PHE A 487 -0.71 -4.72 27.25
N LEU A 488 -0.23 -5.70 28.03
CA LEU A 488 -0.88 -7.01 28.15
C LEU A 488 -2.24 -6.95 28.87
N LYS A 489 -2.42 -6.05 29.85
CA LYS A 489 -3.72 -5.81 30.50
C LYS A 489 -4.73 -5.18 29.53
N ALA A 490 -4.34 -4.18 28.74
CA ALA A 490 -5.20 -3.62 27.69
C ALA A 490 -5.54 -4.66 26.60
N ALA A 491 -4.59 -5.52 26.24
CA ALA A 491 -4.77 -6.62 25.29
C ALA A 491 -5.74 -7.71 25.79
N SER A 492 -5.98 -7.83 27.10
CA SER A 492 -6.87 -8.84 27.68
C SER A 492 -8.36 -8.58 27.41
N GLN A 493 -8.73 -7.38 26.97
CA GLN A 493 -10.12 -7.00 26.69
C GLN A 493 -10.66 -7.51 25.34
N TYR A 494 -9.83 -8.08 24.45
CA TYR A 494 -10.20 -8.37 23.04
C TYR A 494 -10.09 -9.84 22.59
N GLY A 495 -10.33 -10.79 23.50
CA GLY A 495 -10.47 -12.21 23.15
C GLY A 495 -9.17 -13.02 23.15
N LYS A 496 -9.20 -14.22 22.54
CA LYS A 496 -8.16 -15.26 22.73
C LYS A 496 -6.90 -15.08 21.86
N ASP A 497 -6.96 -14.45 20.69
CA ASP A 497 -5.79 -14.29 19.81
C ASP A 497 -5.00 -13.00 20.14
N LYS A 498 -3.89 -13.18 20.85
CA LYS A 498 -2.97 -12.10 21.26
C LYS A 498 -1.85 -11.83 20.24
N THR A 499 -1.81 -12.57 19.12
CA THR A 499 -0.71 -12.55 18.16
C THR A 499 -0.49 -11.20 17.47
N PRO A 500 -1.54 -10.48 17.01
CA PRO A 500 -1.38 -9.15 16.41
C PRO A 500 -0.80 -8.13 17.39
N LEU A 501 -1.23 -8.20 18.65
CA LEU A 501 -0.78 -7.32 19.74
C LEU A 501 0.66 -7.59 20.14
N ILE A 502 1.08 -8.85 20.23
CA ILE A 502 2.48 -9.22 20.47
C ILE A 502 3.37 -8.75 19.31
N LYS A 503 2.88 -8.83 18.06
CA LYS A 503 3.61 -8.30 16.89
C LYS A 503 3.73 -6.78 16.93
N ALA A 504 2.66 -6.06 17.29
CA ALA A 504 2.68 -4.62 17.52
C ALA A 504 3.67 -4.27 18.63
N TYR A 505 3.61 -4.91 19.79
CA TYR A 505 4.56 -4.69 20.88
C TYR A 505 6.00 -5.01 20.46
N LYS A 506 6.29 -6.13 19.78
CA LYS A 506 7.65 -6.45 19.31
C LYS A 506 8.16 -5.44 18.28
N MET A 507 7.27 -4.90 17.45
CA MET A 507 7.59 -3.82 16.51
C MET A 507 7.95 -2.52 17.24
N HIS A 508 7.35 -2.23 18.40
CA HIS A 508 7.63 -1.03 19.19
C HIS A 508 8.77 -1.22 20.21
N SER A 509 8.81 -2.34 20.95
CA SER A 509 9.83 -2.63 21.98
C SER A 509 11.18 -3.07 21.42
N GLY A 510 11.21 -3.74 20.27
CA GLY A 510 12.43 -4.28 19.65
C GLY A 510 13.10 -3.34 18.64
N LYS A 511 12.33 -2.53 17.91
CA LYS A 511 12.85 -1.67 16.82
C LYS A 511 13.07 -0.21 17.18
N ILE A 512 12.51 0.29 18.29
CA ILE A 512 12.78 1.67 18.76
C ILE A 512 14.22 1.83 19.29
N LYS A 513 15.06 0.80 19.18
CA LYS A 513 16.51 0.91 19.36
C LYS A 513 17.25 1.58 18.18
N ASN A 514 16.62 1.84 17.02
CA ASN A 514 17.33 2.40 15.83
C ASN A 514 16.51 3.30 14.88
N THR A 515 15.24 3.63 15.15
CA THR A 515 14.29 4.04 14.08
C THR A 515 14.00 5.53 13.90
N ALA A 516 14.58 6.45 14.68
CA ALA A 516 14.35 7.89 14.50
C ALA A 516 15.18 8.54 13.36
N ARG A 517 15.96 7.76 12.58
CA ARG A 517 16.89 8.30 11.56
C ARG A 517 16.38 8.24 10.11
N ASP A 518 15.33 7.48 9.82
CA ASP A 518 14.91 7.16 8.45
C ASP A 518 13.46 7.55 8.18
N MET A 519 13.09 8.82 8.37
CA MET A 519 11.80 9.33 7.90
C MET A 519 11.93 9.68 6.42
N ARG A 520 11.40 8.80 5.56
CA ARG A 520 11.44 8.99 4.10
C ARG A 520 10.05 8.89 3.51
N LEU A 521 9.67 9.85 2.69
CA LEU A 521 8.35 9.94 2.08
C LEU A 521 8.47 10.29 0.61
N PHE A 522 7.50 9.86 -0.17
CA PHE A 522 7.27 10.48 -1.47
C PHE A 522 6.76 11.91 -1.26
N ASP A 523 7.39 12.87 -1.91
CA ASP A 523 6.87 14.23 -2.00
C ASP A 523 5.74 14.33 -3.04
N ALA A 524 5.23 15.54 -3.28
CA ALA A 524 4.16 15.79 -4.24
C ALA A 524 4.56 15.51 -5.70
N ASN A 525 5.87 15.46 -6.01
CA ASN A 525 6.41 15.17 -7.34
C ASN A 525 6.65 13.66 -7.53
N GLY A 526 6.47 12.85 -6.49
CA GLY A 526 6.74 11.42 -6.52
C GLY A 526 8.22 11.08 -6.28
N GLU A 527 9.01 12.00 -5.73
CA GLU A 527 10.40 11.76 -5.35
C GLU A 527 10.54 11.42 -3.87
N ILE A 528 11.47 10.52 -3.53
CA ILE A 528 11.70 10.13 -2.14
C ILE A 528 12.61 11.15 -1.45
N LYS A 529 12.04 11.95 -0.55
CA LYS A 529 12.73 12.91 0.32
C LYS A 529 12.97 12.33 1.71
N LYS A 530 14.13 12.62 2.31
CA LYS A 530 14.45 12.30 3.71
C LYS A 530 14.15 13.52 4.59
N TYR A 531 13.56 13.28 5.75
CA TYR A 531 13.26 14.26 6.78
C TYR A 531 14.02 13.92 8.06
N ASP A 532 14.54 14.94 8.74
CA ASP A 532 15.25 14.76 10.01
C ASP A 532 14.36 15.02 11.23
N THR A 533 13.29 15.80 11.06
CA THR A 533 12.32 16.10 12.14
C THR A 533 10.87 16.03 11.62
N PRO A 534 9.87 15.75 12.49
CA PRO A 534 8.47 15.77 12.08
C PRO A 534 7.98 17.18 11.71
N GLU A 535 8.61 18.23 12.22
CA GLU A 535 8.29 19.63 11.89
C GLU A 535 8.59 19.93 10.41
N GLN A 536 9.67 19.37 9.84
CA GLN A 536 9.95 19.48 8.41
C GLN A 536 8.86 18.83 7.54
N ILE A 537 8.32 17.69 7.99
CA ILE A 537 7.20 17.01 7.32
C ILE A 537 5.94 17.90 7.40
N LEU A 538 5.69 18.51 8.56
CA LEU A 538 4.55 19.40 8.77
C LEU A 538 4.64 20.67 7.92
N GLU A 539 5.83 21.26 7.80
CA GLU A 539 6.08 22.46 6.99
C GLU A 539 5.92 22.18 5.49
N ASP A 540 6.51 21.10 4.97
CA ASP A 540 6.34 20.71 3.56
C ASP A 540 4.86 20.42 3.23
N PHE A 541 4.16 19.71 4.13
CA PHE A 541 2.72 19.49 4.00
C PHE A 541 1.95 20.82 4.04
N PHE A 542 2.36 21.77 4.88
CA PHE A 542 1.67 23.03 5.07
C PHE A 542 1.58 23.84 3.78
N HIS A 543 2.71 24.01 3.09
CA HIS A 543 2.75 24.74 1.83
C HIS A 543 1.88 24.06 0.77
N HIS A 544 2.00 22.73 0.66
CA HIS A 544 1.22 21.98 -0.31
C HIS A 544 -0.29 22.07 -0.05
N ARG A 545 -0.70 21.94 1.21
CA ARG A 545 -2.13 22.03 1.58
C ARG A 545 -2.70 23.43 1.34
N LEU A 546 -1.93 24.48 1.63
CA LEU A 546 -2.36 25.86 1.40
C LEU A 546 -2.61 26.15 -0.07
N ASP A 547 -1.75 25.66 -0.97
CA ASP A 547 -1.94 25.75 -2.42
C ASP A 547 -3.23 25.06 -2.87
N PHE A 548 -3.55 23.90 -2.29
CA PHE A 548 -4.79 23.19 -2.56
C PHE A 548 -6.04 23.92 -2.04
N TYR A 549 -5.93 24.69 -0.95
CA TYR A 549 -7.03 25.55 -0.51
C TYR A 549 -7.32 26.69 -1.49
N GLU A 550 -6.29 27.28 -2.11
CA GLU A 550 -6.49 28.29 -3.16
C GLU A 550 -7.12 27.67 -4.42
N LYS A 551 -6.66 26.48 -4.83
CA LYS A 551 -7.28 25.73 -5.93
C LYS A 551 -8.73 25.41 -5.62
N ARG A 552 -9.03 24.90 -4.42
CA ARG A 552 -10.38 24.56 -3.97
C ARG A 552 -11.28 25.80 -3.99
N ARG A 553 -10.83 26.91 -3.42
CA ARG A 553 -11.59 28.17 -3.41
C ARG A 553 -11.91 28.64 -4.83
N THR A 554 -10.94 28.58 -5.73
CA THR A 554 -11.12 28.96 -7.14
C THR A 554 -12.13 28.06 -7.83
N ALA A 555 -11.99 26.73 -7.70
CA ALA A 555 -12.91 25.76 -8.28
C ALA A 555 -14.35 25.92 -7.76
N GLN A 556 -14.51 26.13 -6.45
CA GLN A 556 -15.83 26.39 -5.84
C GLN A 556 -16.44 27.71 -6.34
N LEU A 557 -15.64 28.78 -6.47
CA LEU A 557 -16.11 30.05 -7.04
C LEU A 557 -16.56 29.86 -8.49
N ASP A 558 -15.85 29.08 -9.30
CA ASP A 558 -16.20 28.85 -10.70
C ASP A 558 -17.45 27.95 -10.83
N GLU A 559 -17.61 26.93 -9.98
CA GLU A 559 -18.85 26.14 -9.90
C GLU A 559 -20.05 27.02 -9.51
N LEU A 560 -19.88 27.90 -8.52
CA LEU A 560 -20.92 28.85 -8.10
C LEU A 560 -21.24 29.87 -9.18
N LYS A 561 -20.24 30.43 -9.89
CA LYS A 561 -20.47 31.32 -11.05
C LYS A 561 -21.28 30.62 -12.13
N ASN A 562 -20.91 29.40 -12.48
CA ASN A 562 -21.61 28.61 -13.48
C ASN A 562 -23.06 28.32 -13.05
N ALA A 563 -23.28 27.95 -11.78
CA ALA A 563 -24.62 27.76 -11.26
C ALA A 563 -25.46 29.06 -11.28
N LEU A 564 -24.86 30.20 -10.91
CA LEU A 564 -25.51 31.52 -10.93
C LEU A 564 -25.76 32.05 -12.34
N LEU A 565 -25.03 31.55 -13.34
CA LEU A 565 -25.32 31.78 -14.76
C LEU A 565 -26.52 30.95 -15.23
N LEU A 566 -26.58 29.66 -14.88
CA LEU A 566 -27.54 28.72 -15.45
C LEU A 566 -28.90 28.69 -14.72
N LEU A 567 -28.93 28.81 -13.39
CA LEU A 567 -30.17 28.72 -12.62
C LEU A 567 -31.20 29.82 -12.96
N PRO A 568 -30.82 31.11 -13.13
CA PRO A 568 -31.76 32.14 -13.56
C PRO A 568 -32.37 31.84 -14.93
N ASN A 569 -31.61 31.22 -15.83
CA ASN A 569 -32.11 30.79 -17.13
C ASN A 569 -33.16 29.67 -16.99
N LYS A 570 -33.01 28.74 -16.04
CA LYS A 570 -34.06 27.74 -15.73
C LYS A 570 -35.34 28.39 -15.23
N VAL A 571 -35.24 29.37 -14.32
CA VAL A 571 -36.41 30.13 -13.83
C VAL A 571 -37.08 30.89 -14.96
N ARG A 572 -36.29 31.60 -15.79
CA ARG A 572 -36.78 32.31 -16.97
C ARG A 572 -37.48 31.39 -17.95
N PHE A 573 -36.94 30.19 -18.19
CA PHE A 573 -37.52 29.20 -19.09
C PHE A 573 -38.90 28.72 -18.62
N ILE A 574 -39.04 28.38 -17.33
CA ILE A 574 -40.35 27.99 -16.77
C ILE A 574 -41.34 29.16 -16.84
N ARG A 575 -40.88 30.37 -16.55
CA ARG A 575 -41.73 31.57 -16.58
C ARG A 575 -42.23 31.88 -17.99
N GLU A 576 -41.34 31.91 -18.98
CA GLU A 576 -41.70 32.16 -20.38
C GLU A 576 -42.59 31.05 -20.96
N PHE A 577 -42.46 29.81 -20.46
CA PHE A 577 -43.39 28.72 -20.81
C PHE A 577 -44.82 28.99 -20.30
N HIS A 578 -45.00 29.38 -19.04
CA HIS A 578 -46.33 29.72 -18.49
C HIS A 578 -46.95 30.96 -19.13
N GLU A 579 -46.12 31.92 -19.50
CA GLU A 579 -46.54 33.14 -20.21
C GLU A 579 -46.87 32.87 -21.70
N GLY A 580 -46.69 31.64 -22.20
CA GLY A 580 -46.91 31.28 -23.59
C GLY A 580 -45.87 31.85 -24.57
N LYS A 581 -44.77 32.40 -24.07
CA LYS A 581 -43.67 32.98 -24.87
C LYS A 581 -42.72 31.93 -25.43
N ILE A 582 -42.69 30.74 -24.83
CA ILE A 582 -41.98 29.56 -25.33
C ILE A 582 -43.01 28.45 -25.50
N ASN A 583 -43.14 27.95 -26.73
CA ASN A 583 -44.02 26.83 -27.04
C ASN A 583 -43.19 25.59 -27.34
N LEU A 584 -43.39 24.53 -26.55
CA LEU A 584 -42.70 23.24 -26.68
C LEU A 584 -43.54 22.19 -27.45
N VAL A 585 -44.79 22.51 -27.77
CA VAL A 585 -45.70 21.57 -28.44
C VAL A 585 -45.30 21.43 -29.91
N ASN A 586 -45.05 20.20 -30.35
CA ASN A 586 -44.68 19.84 -31.73
C ASN A 586 -43.41 20.54 -32.26
N LYS A 587 -42.44 20.83 -31.38
CA LYS A 587 -41.12 21.34 -31.79
C LYS A 587 -40.03 20.32 -31.55
N GLU A 588 -39.10 20.23 -32.50
CA GLU A 588 -37.88 19.43 -32.35
C GLU A 588 -36.83 20.17 -31.50
N ASP A 589 -35.92 19.43 -30.87
CA ASP A 589 -34.88 19.98 -29.98
C ASP A 589 -34.03 21.06 -30.66
N ASP A 590 -33.71 20.88 -31.94
CA ASP A 590 -32.91 21.82 -32.73
C ASP A 590 -33.63 23.17 -32.93
N GLU A 591 -34.96 23.15 -33.10
CA GLU A 591 -35.78 24.37 -33.22
C GLU A 591 -35.88 25.11 -31.88
N ILE A 592 -36.02 24.36 -30.78
CA ILE A 592 -36.02 24.91 -29.43
C ILE A 592 -34.67 25.57 -29.13
N CYS A 593 -33.56 24.91 -29.47
CA CYS A 593 -32.21 25.48 -29.29
C CYS A 593 -32.02 26.77 -30.08
N ALA A 594 -32.51 26.82 -31.33
CA ALA A 594 -32.46 28.04 -32.13
C ALA A 594 -33.27 29.19 -31.50
N GLU A 595 -34.47 28.90 -30.99
CA GLU A 595 -35.30 29.88 -30.29
C GLU A 595 -34.65 30.39 -29.00
N LEU A 596 -34.06 29.49 -28.20
CA LEU A 596 -33.34 29.84 -26.97
C LEU A 596 -32.14 30.74 -27.25
N LYS A 597 -31.40 30.46 -28.32
CA LYS A 597 -30.26 31.27 -28.77
C LYS A 597 -30.69 32.68 -29.20
N VAL A 598 -31.78 32.81 -29.96
CA VAL A 598 -32.33 34.10 -30.37
C VAL A 598 -32.85 34.90 -29.17
N LYS A 599 -33.46 34.24 -28.18
CA LYS A 599 -33.94 34.85 -26.94
C LYS A 599 -32.83 35.19 -25.93
N GLY A 600 -31.57 34.86 -26.23
CA GLY A 600 -30.41 35.17 -25.40
C GLY A 600 -30.34 34.37 -24.11
N PHE A 601 -30.77 33.11 -24.11
CA PHE A 601 -30.48 32.19 -22.99
C PHE A 601 -28.98 31.88 -22.95
N ALA A 602 -28.42 31.74 -21.75
CA ALA A 602 -27.00 31.39 -21.61
C ALA A 602 -26.75 29.94 -22.09
N SER A 603 -25.67 29.74 -22.84
CA SER A 603 -25.19 28.40 -23.21
C SER A 603 -24.32 27.80 -22.11
N LEU A 604 -24.21 26.47 -22.11
CA LEU A 604 -23.28 25.74 -21.25
C LEU A 604 -21.82 26.15 -21.55
N PRO A 605 -20.97 26.32 -20.52
CA PRO A 605 -19.54 26.55 -20.72
C PRO A 605 -18.90 25.40 -21.52
N LYS A 606 -18.02 25.71 -22.47
CA LYS A 606 -17.39 24.72 -23.36
C LYS A 606 -16.54 23.67 -22.63
N GLU A 607 -16.08 23.94 -21.40
CA GLU A 607 -15.26 23.01 -20.60
C GLU A 607 -16.06 21.90 -19.93
N THR A 608 -17.38 22.06 -19.75
CA THR A 608 -18.26 21.03 -19.17
C THR A 608 -18.68 19.92 -20.16
N VAL A 609 -18.27 20.02 -21.42
CA VAL A 609 -18.53 19.00 -22.46
C VAL A 609 -17.39 17.96 -22.42
N GLN A 610 -17.42 17.05 -21.45
CA GLN A 610 -16.57 15.86 -21.46
C GLN A 610 -17.41 14.59 -21.62
N GLU A 611 -17.57 14.16 -22.87
CA GLU A 611 -17.52 12.75 -23.29
C GLU A 611 -17.29 12.70 -24.82
N PRO A 612 -16.39 11.84 -25.34
CA PRO A 612 -16.31 11.59 -26.77
C PRO A 612 -17.52 10.74 -27.18
N THR A 613 -18.46 11.34 -27.89
CA THR A 613 -19.54 10.63 -28.57
C THR A 613 -18.96 9.60 -29.54
N ILE A 614 -19.52 8.39 -29.48
CA ILE A 614 -19.19 7.28 -30.39
C ILE A 614 -19.41 7.75 -31.83
N ALA A 615 -18.41 7.54 -32.69
CA ALA A 615 -18.45 7.87 -34.10
C ALA A 615 -19.70 7.28 -34.78
N GLY A 616 -20.68 8.12 -35.11
CA GLY A 616 -21.93 7.75 -35.77
C GLY A 616 -23.18 8.57 -35.42
N ALA A 617 -23.12 9.48 -34.45
CA ALA A 617 -24.23 10.41 -34.17
C ALA A 617 -24.23 11.57 -35.18
N VAL A 618 -25.39 11.91 -35.71
CA VAL A 618 -25.62 13.08 -36.55
C VAL A 618 -25.31 14.33 -35.71
N ASP A 619 -24.48 15.24 -36.23
CA ASP A 619 -24.11 16.51 -35.57
C ASP A 619 -25.37 17.38 -35.39
N HIS A 620 -26.04 17.28 -34.24
CA HIS A 620 -27.10 18.20 -33.83
C HIS A 620 -26.45 19.50 -33.32
N VAL A 621 -26.45 20.53 -34.16
CA VAL A 621 -25.81 21.83 -33.87
C VAL A 621 -26.55 22.53 -32.73
N GLY A 622 -25.96 22.55 -31.53
CA GLY A 622 -26.42 23.37 -30.40
C GLY A 622 -27.21 22.64 -29.30
N ARG A 623 -27.49 21.35 -29.44
CA ARG A 623 -28.18 20.56 -28.40
C ARG A 623 -27.39 20.52 -27.09
N GLU A 624 -26.08 20.28 -27.19
CA GLU A 624 -25.16 20.28 -26.05
C GLU A 624 -25.07 21.65 -25.34
N GLU A 625 -25.37 22.76 -26.03
CA GLU A 625 -25.31 24.10 -25.45
C GLU A 625 -26.47 24.39 -24.49
N TYR A 626 -27.65 23.78 -24.74
CA TYR A 626 -28.89 24.02 -23.99
C TYR A 626 -29.45 22.78 -23.29
N GLU A 627 -28.67 21.71 -23.19
CA GLU A 627 -29.07 20.43 -22.56
C GLU A 627 -29.63 20.61 -21.14
N TYR A 628 -29.12 21.58 -20.37
CA TYR A 628 -29.60 21.87 -19.02
C TYR A 628 -31.05 22.42 -18.96
N LEU A 629 -31.58 22.93 -20.07
CA LEU A 629 -32.96 23.36 -20.25
C LEU A 629 -33.80 22.27 -20.93
N LEU A 630 -33.24 21.60 -21.95
CA LEU A 630 -33.91 20.49 -22.63
C LEU A 630 -34.20 19.34 -21.66
N SER A 631 -33.26 18.98 -20.79
CA SER A 631 -33.49 17.98 -19.74
C SER A 631 -34.66 18.31 -18.79
N MET A 632 -35.07 19.58 -18.69
CA MET A 632 -36.26 19.96 -17.93
C MET A 632 -37.56 19.62 -18.66
N THR A 633 -37.58 19.55 -20.00
CA THR A 633 -38.78 19.22 -20.79
C THR A 633 -39.27 17.79 -20.55
N ALA A 634 -38.40 16.91 -20.07
CA ALA A 634 -38.68 15.49 -19.83
C ALA A 634 -39.78 15.21 -18.80
N THR A 635 -40.16 16.16 -17.94
CA THR A 635 -41.19 15.92 -16.92
C THR A 635 -42.01 17.17 -16.64
N TYR A 636 -43.34 17.11 -16.82
CA TYR A 636 -44.25 18.24 -16.58
C TYR A 636 -44.12 18.92 -15.19
N LYS A 637 -43.67 18.17 -14.16
CA LYS A 637 -43.41 18.70 -12.80
C LYS A 637 -42.30 19.77 -12.76
N SER A 638 -41.35 19.72 -13.68
CA SER A 638 -40.25 20.71 -13.78
C SER A 638 -40.79 22.11 -14.10
N PHE A 639 -41.92 22.21 -14.80
CA PHE A 639 -42.59 23.47 -15.10
C PHE A 639 -43.60 23.87 -14.02
N SER A 640 -43.66 23.23 -12.86
CA SER A 640 -44.58 23.68 -11.81
C SER A 640 -44.11 25.00 -11.15
N TYR A 641 -45.05 25.83 -10.69
CA TYR A 641 -44.74 27.02 -9.88
C TYR A 641 -43.93 26.67 -8.63
N LYS A 642 -44.18 25.50 -8.02
CA LYS A 642 -43.41 25.02 -6.87
C LYS A 642 -41.93 24.78 -7.21
N ASN A 643 -41.64 24.26 -8.40
CA ASN A 643 -40.26 24.09 -8.85
C ASN A 643 -39.58 25.44 -9.14
N MET A 644 -40.31 26.38 -9.75
CA MET A 644 -39.81 27.75 -9.98
C MET A 644 -39.39 28.41 -8.65
N GLN A 645 -40.25 28.37 -7.62
CA GLN A 645 -39.93 28.91 -6.29
C GLN A 645 -38.72 28.22 -5.65
N ARG A 646 -38.61 26.89 -5.81
CA ARG A 646 -37.44 26.13 -5.31
C ARG A 646 -36.14 26.60 -5.99
N LEU A 647 -36.17 26.82 -7.30
CA LEU A 647 -35.01 27.31 -8.04
C LEU A 647 -34.65 28.75 -7.66
N GLU A 648 -35.63 29.62 -7.40
CA GLU A 648 -35.40 30.98 -6.90
C GLU A 648 -34.72 30.96 -5.52
N GLN A 649 -35.19 30.11 -4.60
CA GLN A 649 -34.52 29.90 -3.31
C GLN A 649 -33.09 29.35 -3.45
N GLU A 650 -32.87 28.43 -4.39
CA GLU A 650 -31.54 27.88 -4.67
C GLU A 650 -30.59 28.96 -5.22
N ILE A 651 -31.07 29.86 -6.09
CA ILE A 651 -30.30 30.99 -6.60
C ILE A 651 -29.85 31.89 -5.45
N ASP A 652 -30.77 32.27 -4.56
CA ASP A 652 -30.43 33.19 -3.46
C ASP A 652 -29.46 32.55 -2.47
N ALA A 653 -29.63 31.26 -2.15
CA ALA A 653 -28.67 30.50 -1.35
C ALA A 653 -27.26 30.47 -1.98
N LYS A 654 -27.17 30.19 -3.30
CA LYS A 654 -25.88 30.17 -4.01
C LYS A 654 -25.24 31.56 -4.14
N LYS A 655 -26.04 32.63 -4.26
CA LYS A 655 -25.52 34.02 -4.25
C LYS A 655 -24.87 34.33 -2.91
N GLN A 656 -25.54 33.99 -1.81
CA GLN A 656 -24.99 34.19 -0.48
C GLN A 656 -23.69 33.40 -0.29
N GLU A 657 -23.67 32.12 -0.68
CA GLU A 657 -22.46 31.29 -0.61
C GLU A 657 -21.32 31.89 -1.44
N PHE A 658 -21.60 32.41 -2.64
CA PHE A 658 -20.62 33.05 -3.51
C PHE A 658 -20.03 34.32 -2.87
N GLU A 659 -20.87 35.16 -2.26
CA GLU A 659 -20.41 36.37 -1.56
C GLU A 659 -19.53 36.03 -0.34
N GLU A 660 -19.93 35.03 0.45
CA GLU A 660 -19.17 34.56 1.60
C GLU A 660 -17.80 34.00 1.18
N LEU A 661 -17.79 33.14 0.15
CA LEU A 661 -16.56 32.53 -0.36
C LEU A 661 -15.61 33.56 -1.00
N THR A 662 -16.16 34.57 -1.67
CA THR A 662 -15.37 35.67 -2.26
C THR A 662 -14.63 36.47 -1.18
N LYS A 663 -15.30 36.73 -0.03
CA LYS A 663 -14.73 37.42 1.13
C LYS A 663 -13.71 36.58 1.89
N SER A 664 -13.82 35.25 1.81
CA SER A 664 -12.86 34.33 2.43
C SER A 664 -11.53 34.26 1.67
N ASN A 665 -10.49 33.76 2.36
CA ASN A 665 -9.20 33.39 1.77
C ASN A 665 -8.80 31.97 2.18
N SER A 666 -7.79 31.38 1.51
CA SER A 666 -7.32 30.00 1.79
C SER A 666 -7.03 29.74 3.27
N LYS A 667 -6.35 30.67 3.95
CA LYS A 667 -6.02 30.54 5.38
C LYS A 667 -7.29 30.47 6.24
N SER A 668 -8.25 31.36 6.02
CA SER A 668 -9.51 31.39 6.77
C SER A 668 -10.37 30.15 6.55
N LEU A 669 -10.40 29.62 5.32
CA LEU A 669 -11.07 28.37 4.99
C LEU A 669 -10.43 27.19 5.73
N TRP A 670 -9.09 27.15 5.75
CA TRP A 670 -8.38 26.11 6.46
C TRP A 670 -8.56 26.19 7.97
N LEU A 671 -8.53 27.39 8.56
CA LEU A 671 -8.82 27.57 9.99
C LEU A 671 -10.19 27.02 10.37
N ARG A 672 -11.22 27.33 9.59
CA ARG A 672 -12.59 26.81 9.80
C ARG A 672 -12.65 25.29 9.73
N ASP A 673 -11.98 24.69 8.74
CA ASP A 673 -11.92 23.23 8.59
C ASP A 673 -11.15 22.57 9.75
N LEU A 674 -10.06 23.19 10.23
CA LEU A 674 -9.31 22.74 11.40
C LEU A 674 -10.15 22.82 12.68
N ASP A 675 -10.93 23.89 12.88
CA ASP A 675 -11.83 24.03 14.02
C ASP A 675 -12.94 22.99 14.01
N ALA A 676 -13.53 22.72 12.84
CA ALA A 676 -14.54 21.67 12.69
C ALA A 676 -13.97 20.27 12.99
N LEU A 677 -12.75 19.99 12.50
CA LEU A 677 -12.06 18.73 12.80
C LEU A 677 -11.71 18.61 14.29
N ASP A 678 -11.26 19.70 14.92
CA ASP A 678 -10.91 19.75 16.34
C ASP A 678 -12.15 19.49 17.23
N HIS A 679 -13.31 20.02 16.84
CA HIS A 679 -14.59 19.72 17.47
C HIS A 679 -15.00 18.25 17.29
N GLN A 680 -14.90 17.71 16.08
CA GLN A 680 -15.22 16.29 15.84
C GLN A 680 -14.30 15.35 16.64
N LEU A 681 -13.03 15.73 16.84
CA LEU A 681 -12.11 15.02 17.70
C LEU A 681 -12.56 15.03 19.18
N ASP A 682 -13.24 16.07 19.66
CA ASP A 682 -13.78 16.10 21.03
C ASP A 682 -14.92 15.08 21.19
N GLU A 683 -15.78 14.94 20.16
CA GLU A 683 -16.90 13.99 20.18
C GLU A 683 -16.44 12.53 20.13
N GLU A 684 -15.54 12.20 19.18
CA GLU A 684 -15.14 10.81 18.95
C GLU A 684 -13.91 10.35 19.76
N TYR A 685 -13.06 11.29 20.20
CA TYR A 685 -11.77 11.01 20.84
C TYR A 685 -11.48 11.93 22.06
N PRO A 686 -12.34 11.99 23.09
CA PRO A 686 -12.23 12.94 24.20
C PRO A 686 -10.94 12.80 25.04
N LEU A 687 -10.32 11.61 25.05
CA LEU A 687 -9.06 11.32 25.77
C LEU A 687 -7.82 12.01 25.16
N ALA A 688 -7.94 12.69 24.02
CA ALA A 688 -6.83 13.45 23.42
C ALA A 688 -6.48 14.75 24.17
N ARG A 689 -7.33 15.21 25.10
CA ARG A 689 -7.03 16.30 26.05
C ARG A 689 -6.28 15.75 27.27
N MET A 690 -5.01 15.39 27.15
CA MET A 690 -4.15 15.24 28.34
C MET A 690 -3.30 16.51 28.52
N PRO A 691 -3.01 16.93 29.77
CA PRO A 691 -2.32 18.19 30.04
C PRO A 691 -0.94 18.17 29.40
N LYS A 692 -0.49 19.34 28.94
CA LYS A 692 0.89 19.57 28.53
C LYS A 692 1.83 18.95 29.57
N ILE A 693 2.80 18.16 29.12
CA ILE A 693 3.95 17.83 29.96
C ILE A 693 4.60 19.19 30.26
N ASN A 694 4.59 19.61 31.52
CA ASN A 694 5.20 20.89 31.92
C ASN A 694 6.67 20.87 31.52
N ASP A 695 7.08 21.84 30.71
CA ASP A 695 8.49 22.13 30.37
C ASP A 695 9.28 22.76 31.55
N ASP A 696 8.70 22.76 32.76
CA ASP A 696 9.24 23.40 33.96
C ASP A 696 10.06 22.43 34.85
N GLU A 697 10.90 21.58 34.24
CA GLU A 697 12.01 20.90 34.95
C GLU A 697 13.38 21.50 34.58
N SER A 698 13.41 22.75 34.09
CA SER A 698 14.65 23.52 33.89
C SER A 698 14.99 24.46 35.05
N SER A 699 14.18 24.49 36.11
CA SER A 699 14.44 25.28 37.32
C SER A 699 14.44 24.38 38.56
N LEU A 700 15.51 23.61 38.73
CA LEU A 700 15.90 23.12 40.06
C LEU A 700 16.95 24.05 40.64
N GLU A 701 16.56 24.65 41.76
CA GLU A 701 17.27 25.62 42.56
C GLU A 701 18.71 25.19 42.88
N ILE A 702 19.64 26.14 42.76
CA ILE A 702 20.93 26.11 43.43
C ILE A 702 20.64 26.26 44.92
N ALA A 703 20.45 25.15 45.63
CA ALA A 703 20.47 25.12 47.09
C ALA A 703 21.92 24.88 47.54
N GLU A 704 22.49 25.88 48.21
CA GLU A 704 23.82 25.91 48.80
C GLU A 704 24.09 24.68 49.71
N GLU A 705 25.24 24.04 49.52
CA GLU A 705 25.76 23.03 50.45
C GLU A 705 26.17 23.68 51.79
N ALA A 706 25.37 23.45 52.83
CA ALA A 706 25.82 23.58 54.22
C ALA A 706 26.49 22.27 54.71
N PRO A 707 27.54 22.34 55.56
CA PRO A 707 28.52 21.26 55.71
C PRO A 707 28.00 20.05 56.51
N LYS A 708 28.34 18.86 56.04
CA LYS A 708 28.03 17.54 56.64
C LYS A 708 28.48 17.45 58.11
N LYS A 709 27.52 17.37 59.04
CA LYS A 709 27.77 16.92 60.42
C LYS A 709 27.95 15.39 60.45
N LYS A 710 29.11 14.95 60.94
CA LYS A 710 29.48 13.54 61.19
C LYS A 710 28.50 12.88 62.17
N ALA A 711 27.97 11.70 61.82
CA ALA A 711 27.27 10.83 62.77
C ALA A 711 28.28 10.15 63.73
N PRO A 712 27.92 9.91 65.00
CA PRO A 712 28.86 9.46 66.03
C PRO A 712 29.10 7.95 66.00
N ALA A 713 30.35 7.57 66.24
CA ALA A 713 30.77 6.19 66.44
C ALA A 713 30.13 5.57 67.69
N LYS A 714 29.48 4.41 67.56
CA LYS A 714 29.11 3.57 68.72
C LYS A 714 30.19 2.51 68.96
N ARG A 715 30.79 2.66 70.14
CA ARG A 715 31.87 1.87 70.75
C ARG A 715 31.34 0.52 71.25
N ALA A 716 32.17 -0.51 71.17
CA ALA A 716 31.95 -1.81 71.81
C ALA A 716 31.93 -1.66 73.34
N ALA A 717 31.01 -2.37 74.02
CA ALA A 717 31.02 -2.57 75.46
C ALA A 717 30.67 -4.03 75.82
N ALA A 718 31.30 -4.51 76.88
CA ALA A 718 31.63 -5.89 77.19
C ALA A 718 30.48 -6.75 77.76
N ARG A 719 30.66 -8.07 77.65
CA ARG A 719 29.95 -9.10 78.45
C ARG A 719 30.39 -9.04 79.92
N PRO A 720 29.47 -9.32 80.87
CA PRO A 720 29.80 -9.88 82.17
C PRO A 720 29.46 -11.38 82.26
N GLN A 721 30.31 -12.11 82.99
CA GLN A 721 30.16 -13.53 83.34
C GLN A 721 29.31 -13.73 84.60
N THR A 722 28.50 -14.80 84.66
CA THR A 722 28.27 -15.57 85.90
C THR A 722 27.91 -17.04 85.58
N ALA A 723 28.77 -17.96 86.07
CA ALA A 723 28.51 -19.27 86.74
C ALA A 723 27.65 -20.37 86.06
N ASN A 724 27.89 -21.68 86.22
CA ASN A 724 29.02 -22.54 86.60
C ASN A 724 28.55 -24.02 86.40
N LYS A 725 29.51 -24.92 86.14
CA LYS A 725 29.52 -26.40 86.36
C LYS A 725 29.14 -27.40 85.24
N LYS A 726 30.23 -28.01 84.73
CA LYS A 726 30.64 -29.44 84.78
C LYS A 726 29.68 -30.56 84.34
N ARG A 727 30.08 -31.31 83.29
CA ARG A 727 30.59 -32.72 83.26
C ARG A 727 30.80 -33.10 81.76
N GLN A 728 31.99 -33.56 81.32
CA GLN A 728 32.41 -34.97 81.14
C GLN A 728 31.32 -35.84 80.49
N ARG A 729 31.51 -36.68 79.47
CA ARG A 729 32.66 -37.31 78.78
C ARG A 729 32.07 -38.17 77.61
N CYS A 730 32.91 -38.60 76.66
CA CYS A 730 32.74 -39.77 75.75
C CYS A 730 31.65 -39.66 74.66
N ASP A 731 31.86 -40.04 73.40
CA ASP A 731 32.99 -40.61 72.65
C ASP A 731 33.04 -40.00 71.24
#